data_AF-A0A1A7ZRL0-F1
#
_entry.id   AF-A0A1A7ZRL0-F1
#
_cell.length_a   1.000
_cell.length_b   1.000
_cell.length_c   1.000
_cell.angle_alpha   90.00
_cell.angle_beta   90.00
_cell.angle_gamma   90.00
#
_symmetry.space_group_name_H-M   'P 1'
#
loop_
_entity.id
_entity.type
_entity.pdbx_description
1 polymer ?
#
loop_
_entity_poly.entity_id
_entity_poly.type
_entity_poly.pdbx_seq_one_letter_code
_entity_poly.pdbx_strand_id
1 'polypeptide(L)'
;MNFHNVSSFETFQQLWSQYGYEGNFGEMIQQEFPRIKGITYLDHAAATLYPESLLRNFFRDISTNVYGNPHSHSPSSRLTHDTVEQVRSRVLQHFNTTSKDYSVIFTSGCTAALKLVAETFRWRPQTEGEAGSHLCYLTDSHTSVVGMRGLTSTLGVAALPVSSQELKTRAKDGIQEEDVICQTPHLFCYPAQSNFSGRKYPLSHVEGIRARRLYPACDLQGRWFVLLDAASYVTCSSLNLQDCPADFIPISFYKIFGFPTGLGALLVRNDAAGILRKTYFGGGTAAAYLSGENYYVPAENISDRFEDGTVSFLDIIALNHGFESLYRITGNMHNIQQHTFGLARYTYTLLSSLCHGNGRPVAQIYAEGQFESPITQGAILNFNLLDSSGQIVGYSQVDRMASLFNIHLRTGCFCNTGACQAFLGITDQQMKRNLQAGHVCGDGVDLVDGQPTGSVRVSFGYMSTFEDCQKFLSFVAECFVMKPVTVNRARLQELKAARESSDRPDELPPVNGFIKERQTGVEKSSSKASQQEFGHVGPSHGKTLTNIYVYPVKSCAAFEVHDWPVGPLGLLYDRGWMVVNGNGVCLSQKRESRLCLIRPQVHLPSNKLFLQASGMDTISVPLEDDVSFHTSSQMCHSKVCGDRVETFDCGDEAAAWLSLFLGQPCRLIRQRPGLTREMKKRSDEGV
;
A
#
# COMPACT_ATOMS: atom_id res chain seq x y z
N MET A 1 -15.63 11.97 -29.97
CA MET A 1 -16.22 12.82 -28.90
C MET A 1 -15.08 13.49 -28.17
N ASN A 2 -15.19 14.76 -27.77
CA ASN A 2 -14.13 15.42 -27.00
C ASN A 2 -14.15 14.88 -25.56
N PHE A 3 -12.98 14.47 -25.05
CA PHE A 3 -12.81 13.94 -23.70
C PHE A 3 -13.25 14.92 -22.61
N HIS A 4 -12.98 16.22 -22.76
CA HIS A 4 -13.36 17.22 -21.77
C HIS A 4 -14.88 17.34 -21.61
N ASN A 5 -15.67 17.01 -22.64
CA ASN A 5 -17.13 17.05 -22.57
C ASN A 5 -17.73 15.87 -21.79
N VAL A 6 -16.97 14.79 -21.59
CA VAL A 6 -17.43 13.59 -20.85
C VAL A 6 -16.77 13.46 -19.48
N SER A 7 -15.70 14.20 -19.22
CA SER A 7 -15.02 14.21 -17.92
C SER A 7 -15.66 15.20 -16.93
N SER A 8 -16.99 15.12 -16.76
CA SER A 8 -17.77 16.03 -15.91
C SER A 8 -18.39 15.33 -14.70
N PHE A 9 -18.80 16.11 -13.70
CA PHE A 9 -19.48 15.57 -12.51
C PHE A 9 -20.86 15.02 -12.83
N GLU A 10 -21.56 15.59 -13.82
CA GLU A 10 -22.83 15.06 -14.31
C GLU A 10 -22.64 13.66 -14.91
N THR A 11 -21.53 13.45 -15.63
CA THR A 11 -21.20 12.11 -16.15
C THR A 11 -20.88 11.13 -15.03
N PHE A 12 -20.21 11.59 -13.97
CA PHE A 12 -20.01 10.80 -12.76
C PHE A 12 -21.35 10.39 -12.15
N GLN A 13 -22.27 11.33 -11.92
CA GLN A 13 -23.58 11.06 -11.32
C GLN A 13 -24.45 10.12 -12.17
N GLN A 14 -24.33 10.18 -13.50
CA GLN A 14 -24.97 9.21 -14.41
C GLN A 14 -24.42 7.79 -14.22
N LEU A 15 -23.10 7.66 -14.01
CA LEU A 15 -22.46 6.36 -13.81
C LEU A 15 -22.69 5.80 -12.40
N TRP A 16 -22.74 6.67 -11.39
CA TRP A 16 -22.86 6.28 -10.01
C TRP A 16 -23.48 7.39 -9.16
N SER A 17 -24.54 7.09 -8.44
CA SER A 17 -25.30 8.09 -7.68
C SER A 17 -24.76 8.35 -6.27
N GLN A 18 -24.00 7.41 -5.69
CA GLN A 18 -23.55 7.49 -4.30
C GLN A 18 -22.14 8.07 -4.22
N TYR A 19 -22.01 9.31 -3.73
CA TYR A 19 -20.73 10.00 -3.59
C TYR A 19 -20.68 10.88 -2.34
N GLY A 20 -19.57 10.77 -1.60
CA GLY A 20 -19.36 11.45 -0.34
C GLY A 20 -20.14 10.80 0.80
N TYR A 21 -20.26 11.55 1.89
CA TYR A 21 -20.97 11.19 3.11
C TYR A 21 -21.91 12.32 3.50
N GLU A 22 -22.66 12.14 4.59
CA GLU A 22 -23.57 13.17 5.09
C GLU A 22 -22.83 14.49 5.41
N GLY A 23 -23.48 15.63 5.12
CA GLY A 23 -22.92 16.96 5.30
C GLY A 23 -22.07 17.45 4.11
N ASN A 24 -21.26 18.49 4.33
CA ASN A 24 -20.38 19.03 3.31
C ASN A 24 -19.10 18.19 3.22
N PHE A 25 -19.09 17.21 2.31
CA PHE A 25 -17.95 16.32 2.09
C PHE A 25 -16.64 17.09 1.81
N GLY A 26 -16.69 18.17 1.02
CA GLY A 26 -15.51 18.98 0.71
C GLY A 26 -14.92 19.70 1.93
N GLU A 27 -15.76 20.26 2.79
CA GLU A 27 -15.33 20.85 4.07
C GLU A 27 -14.75 19.78 5.02
N MET A 28 -15.37 18.61 5.08
CA MET A 28 -14.88 17.49 5.88
C MET A 28 -13.47 17.08 5.45
N ILE A 29 -13.20 16.95 4.14
CA ILE A 29 -11.86 16.63 3.64
C ILE A 29 -10.84 17.71 4.05
N GLN A 30 -11.21 18.99 3.97
CA GLN A 30 -10.31 20.07 4.37
C GLN A 30 -9.99 20.06 5.87
N GLN A 31 -10.96 19.68 6.71
CA GLN A 31 -10.81 19.63 8.16
C GLN A 31 -10.06 18.38 8.65
N GLU A 32 -10.41 17.22 8.10
CA GLU A 32 -9.88 15.93 8.55
C GLU A 32 -8.61 15.50 7.81
N PHE A 33 -8.40 15.99 6.59
CA PHE A 33 -7.23 15.69 5.77
C PHE A 33 -6.55 16.95 5.22
N PRO A 34 -6.23 17.98 6.04
CA PRO A 34 -5.58 19.20 5.55
C PRO A 34 -4.25 18.93 4.84
N ARG A 35 -3.60 17.81 5.20
CA ARG A 35 -2.30 17.34 4.71
C ARG A 35 -2.31 16.96 3.24
N ILE A 36 -3.45 16.66 2.65
CA ILE A 36 -3.56 16.32 1.21
C ILE A 36 -3.83 17.54 0.31
N LYS A 37 -3.81 18.75 0.86
CA LYS A 37 -4.03 19.97 0.06
C LYS A 37 -3.00 20.07 -1.07
N GLY A 38 -3.49 20.02 -2.31
CA GLY A 38 -2.66 20.08 -3.51
C GLY A 38 -1.98 18.75 -3.88
N ILE A 39 -2.27 17.67 -3.17
CA ILE A 39 -1.83 16.30 -3.45
C ILE A 39 -3.04 15.51 -3.99
N THR A 40 -2.82 14.66 -4.98
CA THR A 40 -3.79 13.63 -5.37
C THR A 40 -3.22 12.28 -4.98
N TYR A 41 -3.71 11.75 -3.86
CA TYR A 41 -3.20 10.50 -3.28
C TYR A 41 -4.06 9.31 -3.73
N LEU A 42 -3.47 8.42 -4.51
CA LEU A 42 -4.12 7.27 -5.15
C LEU A 42 -3.41 5.94 -4.81
N ASP A 43 -2.75 5.84 -3.66
CA ASP A 43 -2.08 4.62 -3.18
C ASP A 43 -2.71 4.04 -1.88
N HIS A 44 -4.04 4.19 -1.73
CA HIS A 44 -4.79 3.70 -0.58
C HIS A 44 -4.72 2.18 -0.37
N ALA A 45 -4.50 1.39 -1.43
CA ALA A 45 -4.31 -0.06 -1.31
C ALA A 45 -2.96 -0.45 -0.68
N ALA A 46 -1.95 0.44 -0.73
CA ALA A 46 -0.72 0.27 0.03
C ALA A 46 -0.95 0.70 1.48
N ALA A 47 -1.34 1.96 1.70
CA ALA A 47 -1.63 2.54 3.00
C ALA A 47 -2.69 3.64 2.85
N THR A 48 -3.68 3.67 3.73
CA THR A 48 -4.64 4.78 3.76
C THR A 48 -4.15 5.92 4.64
N LEU A 49 -4.88 7.04 4.64
CA LEU A 49 -4.55 8.22 5.44
C LEU A 49 -5.42 8.26 6.70
N TYR A 50 -4.91 8.90 7.74
CA TYR A 50 -5.59 9.06 9.04
C TYR A 50 -6.30 10.41 9.14
N PRO A 51 -7.46 10.54 9.78
CA PRO A 51 -8.09 11.84 9.96
C PRO A 51 -7.39 12.63 11.08
N GLU A 52 -7.40 13.96 10.98
CA GLU A 52 -6.82 14.88 11.98
C GLU A 52 -7.49 14.71 13.34
N SER A 53 -8.80 14.42 13.37
CA SER A 53 -9.50 14.13 14.62
C SER A 53 -8.96 12.92 15.37
N LEU A 54 -8.51 11.88 14.66
CA LEU A 54 -7.96 10.68 15.27
C LEU A 54 -6.74 11.07 16.10
N LEU A 55 -5.77 11.75 15.47
CA LEU A 55 -4.55 12.17 16.14
C LEU A 55 -4.86 13.09 17.32
N ARG A 56 -5.66 14.15 17.09
CA ARG A 56 -5.98 15.12 18.14
C ARG A 56 -6.64 14.46 19.37
N ASN A 57 -7.58 13.55 19.14
CA ASN A 57 -8.27 12.87 20.23
C ASN A 57 -7.37 11.87 20.95
N PHE A 58 -6.55 11.11 20.21
CA PHE A 58 -5.56 10.19 20.77
C PHE A 58 -4.50 10.92 21.59
N PHE A 59 -3.93 12.02 21.06
CA PHE A 59 -2.95 12.83 21.79
C PHE A 59 -3.53 13.41 23.08
N ARG A 60 -4.78 13.91 23.03
CA ARG A 60 -5.47 14.39 24.22
C ARG A 60 -5.60 13.26 25.25
N ASP A 61 -6.06 12.08 24.82
CA ASP A 61 -6.24 10.91 25.68
C ASP A 61 -4.96 10.54 26.43
N ILE A 62 -3.86 10.29 25.71
CA ILE A 62 -2.58 9.90 26.33
C ILE A 62 -1.89 11.04 27.10
N SER A 63 -2.26 12.30 26.85
CA SER A 63 -1.74 13.45 27.62
C SER A 63 -2.49 13.65 28.94
N THR A 64 -3.74 13.16 29.03
CA THR A 64 -4.57 13.29 30.23
C THR A 64 -4.59 12.03 31.10
N ASN A 65 -4.27 10.87 30.52
CA ASN A 65 -4.32 9.58 31.18
C ASN A 65 -2.91 8.98 31.36
N VAL A 66 -2.71 8.25 32.46
CA VAL A 66 -1.47 7.49 32.71
C VAL A 66 -1.71 6.03 32.33
N TYR A 67 -1.16 5.62 31.19
CA TYR A 67 -1.19 4.23 30.74
C TYR A 67 0.07 3.49 31.19
N GLY A 68 -0.12 2.49 32.05
CA GLY A 68 0.94 1.60 32.52
C GLY A 68 0.98 0.30 31.72
N ASN A 69 2.01 -0.52 31.93
CA ASN A 69 2.04 -1.89 31.42
C ASN A 69 0.80 -2.65 31.93
N PRO A 70 0.02 -3.35 31.08
CA PRO A 70 -1.27 -3.94 31.45
C PRO A 70 -1.17 -5.11 32.45
N HIS A 71 0.02 -5.66 32.71
CA HIS A 71 0.17 -6.87 33.53
C HIS A 71 0.40 -6.62 35.03
N SER A 72 0.21 -5.39 35.52
CA SER A 72 0.31 -5.08 36.96
C SER A 72 -1.04 -4.71 37.57
N HIS A 73 -1.13 -4.71 38.90
CA HIS A 73 -2.35 -4.32 39.63
C HIS A 73 -2.43 -2.81 39.94
N SER A 74 -1.59 -1.98 39.32
CA SER A 74 -1.65 -0.52 39.52
C SER A 74 -2.91 0.07 38.84
N PRO A 75 -3.44 1.22 39.30
CA PRO A 75 -4.56 1.88 38.63
C PRO A 75 -4.30 2.15 37.14
N SER A 76 -3.10 2.61 36.79
CA SER A 76 -2.69 2.84 35.39
C SER A 76 -2.64 1.55 34.55
N SER A 77 -2.27 0.43 35.17
CA SER A 77 -2.22 -0.87 34.49
C SER A 77 -3.62 -1.44 34.24
N ARG A 78 -4.53 -1.33 35.22
CA ARG A 78 -5.95 -1.71 35.03
C ARG A 78 -6.62 -0.90 33.93
N LEU A 79 -6.40 0.43 33.92
CA LEU A 79 -6.91 1.29 32.85
C LEU A 79 -6.42 0.83 31.47
N THR A 80 -5.12 0.53 31.34
CA THR A 80 -4.58 -0.01 30.08
C THR A 80 -5.24 -1.34 29.71
N HIS A 81 -5.34 -2.29 30.64
CA HIS A 81 -5.96 -3.60 30.41
C HIS A 81 -7.42 -3.46 29.94
N ASP A 82 -8.24 -2.72 30.69
CA ASP A 82 -9.65 -2.50 30.38
C ASP A 82 -9.83 -1.83 29.02
N THR A 83 -8.96 -0.87 28.68
CA THR A 83 -9.00 -0.18 27.38
C THR A 83 -8.61 -1.12 26.23
N VAL A 84 -7.58 -1.96 26.42
CA VAL A 84 -7.18 -2.96 25.42
C VAL A 84 -8.30 -3.96 25.16
N GLU A 85 -8.96 -4.46 26.22
CA GLU A 85 -10.09 -5.38 26.08
C GLU A 85 -11.32 -4.71 25.42
N GLN A 86 -11.58 -3.44 25.73
CA GLN A 86 -12.59 -2.66 25.03
C GLN A 86 -12.29 -2.54 23.53
N VAL A 87 -11.01 -2.31 23.16
CA VAL A 87 -10.60 -2.27 21.75
C VAL A 87 -10.81 -3.62 21.08
N ARG A 88 -10.47 -4.75 21.74
CA ARG A 88 -10.76 -6.09 21.18
C ARG A 88 -12.25 -6.27 20.90
N SER A 89 -13.10 -5.85 21.83
CA SER A 89 -14.56 -5.90 21.65
C SER A 89 -15.00 -5.05 20.44
N ARG A 90 -14.46 -3.84 20.28
CA ARG A 90 -14.75 -2.99 19.12
C ARG A 90 -14.27 -3.59 17.79
N VAL A 91 -13.11 -4.26 17.79
CA VAL A 91 -12.62 -5.00 16.61
C VAL A 91 -13.63 -6.09 16.23
N LEU A 92 -14.09 -6.90 17.19
CA LEU A 92 -15.09 -7.94 16.93
C LEU A 92 -16.43 -7.36 16.43
N GLN A 93 -16.88 -6.26 17.04
CA GLN A 93 -18.10 -5.56 16.63
C GLN A 93 -17.99 -5.03 15.19
N HIS A 94 -16.83 -4.50 14.80
CA HIS A 94 -16.60 -4.02 13.42
C HIS A 94 -16.76 -5.12 12.38
N PHE A 95 -16.47 -6.37 12.74
CA PHE A 95 -16.64 -7.56 11.90
C PHE A 95 -17.96 -8.31 12.15
N ASN A 96 -18.91 -7.66 12.85
CA ASN A 96 -20.22 -8.19 13.21
C ASN A 96 -20.16 -9.54 13.96
N THR A 97 -19.21 -9.69 14.89
CA THR A 97 -19.06 -10.92 15.69
C THR A 97 -18.82 -10.61 17.17
N THR A 98 -18.69 -11.66 17.98
CA THR A 98 -18.54 -11.56 19.44
C THR A 98 -17.36 -12.38 19.95
N SER A 99 -16.96 -12.15 21.21
CA SER A 99 -15.89 -12.91 21.86
C SER A 99 -16.24 -14.38 22.08
N LYS A 100 -17.52 -14.77 21.95
CA LYS A 100 -17.96 -16.17 21.97
C LYS A 100 -17.52 -16.92 20.73
N ASP A 101 -17.51 -16.25 19.58
CA ASP A 101 -17.27 -16.87 18.29
C ASP A 101 -15.82 -16.71 17.83
N TYR A 102 -15.23 -15.54 18.10
CA TYR A 102 -13.87 -15.19 17.68
C TYR A 102 -13.06 -14.54 18.79
N SER A 103 -11.75 -14.80 18.74
CA SER A 103 -10.73 -14.11 19.53
C SER A 103 -9.88 -13.21 18.65
N VAL A 104 -9.46 -12.07 19.19
CA VAL A 104 -8.54 -11.14 18.52
C VAL A 104 -7.16 -11.31 19.12
N ILE A 105 -6.15 -11.59 18.28
CA ILE A 105 -4.74 -11.61 18.65
C ILE A 105 -4.07 -10.41 17.98
N PHE A 106 -3.54 -9.45 18.73
CA PHE A 106 -2.81 -8.32 18.17
C PHE A 106 -1.43 -8.77 17.66
N THR A 107 -1.07 -8.26 16.48
CA THR A 107 0.21 -8.54 15.83
C THR A 107 0.77 -7.26 15.25
N SER A 108 1.98 -7.28 14.68
CA SER A 108 2.54 -6.09 14.03
C SER A 108 1.93 -5.77 12.64
N GLY A 109 0.97 -6.57 12.18
CA GLY A 109 0.33 -6.43 10.86
C GLY A 109 -0.15 -7.75 10.27
N CYS A 110 -0.82 -7.69 9.13
CA CYS A 110 -1.33 -8.89 8.43
C CYS A 110 -0.21 -9.90 8.14
N THR A 111 0.99 -9.44 7.78
CA THR A 111 2.13 -10.34 7.53
C THR A 111 2.56 -11.10 8.78
N ALA A 112 2.55 -10.45 9.95
CA ALA A 112 2.87 -11.11 11.22
C ALA A 112 1.76 -12.09 11.63
N ALA A 113 0.49 -11.74 11.40
CA ALA A 113 -0.65 -12.64 11.60
C ALA A 113 -0.58 -13.88 10.71
N LEU A 114 -0.27 -13.72 9.41
CA LEU A 114 -0.05 -14.83 8.47
C LEU A 114 1.10 -15.74 8.92
N LYS A 115 2.22 -15.13 9.31
CA LYS A 115 3.39 -15.86 9.83
C LYS A 115 3.05 -16.63 11.11
N LEU A 116 2.30 -16.02 12.03
CA LEU A 116 1.85 -16.67 13.26
C LEU A 116 1.02 -17.92 12.97
N VAL A 117 0.07 -17.84 12.02
CA VAL A 117 -0.66 -19.04 11.59
C VAL A 117 0.30 -20.07 11.01
N ALA A 118 1.21 -19.68 10.12
CA ALA A 118 2.19 -20.62 9.53
C ALA A 118 3.03 -21.34 10.59
N GLU A 119 3.54 -20.62 11.59
CA GLU A 119 4.42 -21.15 12.64
C GLU A 119 3.70 -22.04 13.65
N THR A 120 2.40 -21.78 13.89
CA THR A 120 1.66 -22.44 14.96
C THR A 120 0.63 -23.45 14.46
N PHE A 121 0.26 -23.43 13.19
CA PHE A 121 -0.65 -24.44 12.65
C PHE A 121 -0.06 -25.85 12.81
N ARG A 122 -0.87 -26.80 13.29
CA ARG A 122 -0.44 -28.18 13.56
C ARG A 122 -0.26 -29.00 12.28
N TRP A 123 0.75 -28.63 11.50
CA TRP A 123 1.21 -29.33 10.31
C TRP A 123 1.56 -30.79 10.61
N ARG A 124 1.16 -31.70 9.71
CA ARG A 124 1.59 -33.11 9.71
C ARG A 124 2.48 -33.38 8.49
N PRO A 125 3.73 -33.80 8.66
CA PRO A 125 4.55 -34.24 7.52
C PRO A 125 3.94 -35.49 6.88
N GLN A 126 4.22 -35.70 5.60
CA GLN A 126 3.91 -36.97 4.95
C GLN A 126 4.79 -38.09 5.52
N THR A 127 4.20 -39.26 5.74
CA THR A 127 4.92 -40.48 6.15
C THR A 127 4.64 -41.61 5.16
N GLU A 128 5.34 -42.74 5.26
CA GLU A 128 5.17 -43.89 4.36
C GLU A 128 3.74 -44.49 4.39
N GLY A 129 2.97 -44.24 5.46
CA GLY A 129 1.62 -44.78 5.63
C GLY A 129 0.48 -43.74 5.70
N GLU A 130 0.77 -42.45 5.79
CA GLU A 130 -0.25 -41.39 5.93
C GLU A 130 0.06 -40.17 5.07
N ALA A 131 -0.98 -39.66 4.39
CA ALA A 131 -0.90 -38.39 3.66
C ALA A 131 -0.67 -37.22 4.63
N GLY A 132 0.30 -36.38 4.30
CA GLY A 132 0.62 -35.18 5.07
C GLY A 132 -0.37 -34.03 4.88
N SER A 133 -0.26 -33.03 5.75
CA SER A 133 -0.92 -31.74 5.58
C SER A 133 -0.56 -31.09 4.25
N HIS A 134 -1.44 -30.20 3.80
CA HIS A 134 -1.20 -29.38 2.61
C HIS A 134 -1.45 -27.91 2.95
N LEU A 135 -0.54 -27.05 2.52
CA LEU A 135 -0.77 -25.60 2.42
C LEU A 135 -1.22 -25.29 1.01
N CYS A 136 -2.49 -24.97 0.84
CA CYS A 136 -3.07 -24.59 -0.43
C CYS A 136 -3.31 -23.08 -0.44
N TYR A 137 -3.06 -22.42 -1.56
CA TYR A 137 -3.33 -20.97 -1.66
C TYR A 137 -3.66 -20.54 -3.08
N LEU A 138 -4.49 -19.50 -3.22
CA LEU A 138 -4.77 -18.93 -4.54
C LEU A 138 -3.54 -18.25 -5.13
N THR A 139 -3.29 -18.39 -6.43
CA THR A 139 -2.14 -17.76 -7.10
C THR A 139 -2.19 -16.23 -7.08
N ASP A 140 -3.36 -15.61 -6.90
CA ASP A 140 -3.56 -14.17 -6.67
C ASP A 140 -3.32 -13.75 -5.20
N SER A 141 -2.59 -14.53 -4.41
CA SER A 141 -2.31 -14.20 -3.02
C SER A 141 -1.10 -13.26 -2.89
N HIS A 142 -1.16 -12.38 -1.90
CA HIS A 142 -0.03 -11.53 -1.51
C HIS A 142 1.20 -12.38 -1.13
N THR A 143 2.41 -11.85 -1.37
CA THR A 143 3.70 -12.52 -1.10
C THR A 143 3.79 -13.10 0.31
N SER A 144 3.16 -12.48 1.32
CA SER A 144 3.13 -12.98 2.70
C SER A 144 2.44 -14.35 2.86
N VAL A 145 1.40 -14.63 2.07
CA VAL A 145 0.76 -15.96 2.02
C VAL A 145 1.70 -16.95 1.32
N VAL A 146 2.27 -16.55 0.17
CA VAL A 146 3.22 -17.38 -0.58
C VAL A 146 4.45 -17.72 0.26
N GLY A 147 4.90 -16.81 1.11
CA GLY A 147 6.04 -16.96 2.02
C GLY A 147 5.86 -18.08 3.05
N MET A 148 4.62 -18.46 3.38
CA MET A 148 4.33 -19.58 4.29
C MET A 148 4.93 -20.90 3.77
N ARG A 149 5.11 -21.03 2.45
CA ARG A 149 5.78 -22.17 1.79
C ARG A 149 7.18 -22.44 2.32
N GLY A 150 7.92 -21.38 2.63
CA GLY A 150 9.28 -21.50 3.14
C GLY A 150 9.29 -22.30 4.44
N LEU A 151 8.32 -22.02 5.33
CA LEU A 151 8.16 -22.71 6.58
C LEU A 151 7.62 -24.14 6.39
N THR A 152 6.52 -24.31 5.64
CA THR A 152 5.91 -25.63 5.46
C THR A 152 6.86 -26.61 4.77
N SER A 153 7.68 -26.14 3.82
CA SER A 153 8.69 -26.97 3.16
C SER A 153 9.73 -27.53 4.15
N THR A 154 10.15 -26.76 5.15
CA THR A 154 11.10 -27.25 6.17
C THR A 154 10.49 -28.33 7.07
N LEU A 155 9.16 -28.37 7.16
CA LEU A 155 8.40 -29.36 7.92
C LEU A 155 7.97 -30.56 7.06
N GLY A 156 8.43 -30.67 5.81
CA GLY A 156 8.01 -31.75 4.90
C GLY A 156 6.54 -31.68 4.48
N VAL A 157 5.92 -30.49 4.56
CA VAL A 157 4.54 -30.23 4.15
C VAL A 157 4.49 -29.68 2.72
N ALA A 158 3.66 -30.30 1.90
CA ALA A 158 3.45 -29.90 0.51
C ALA A 158 2.71 -28.55 0.43
N ALA A 159 3.13 -27.72 -0.52
CA ALA A 159 2.43 -26.49 -0.87
C ALA A 159 1.84 -26.57 -2.27
N LEU A 160 0.55 -26.27 -2.39
CA LEU A 160 -0.22 -26.38 -3.63
C LEU A 160 -0.76 -24.99 -4.04
N PRO A 161 -0.14 -24.32 -5.02
CA PRO A 161 -0.74 -23.14 -5.64
C PRO A 161 -1.98 -23.54 -6.44
N VAL A 162 -3.06 -22.77 -6.32
CA VAL A 162 -4.34 -23.04 -7.00
C VAL A 162 -4.75 -21.80 -7.80
N SER A 163 -5.02 -21.95 -9.08
CA SER A 163 -5.57 -20.84 -9.86
C SER A 163 -7.05 -20.60 -9.54
N SER A 164 -7.52 -19.36 -9.73
CA SER A 164 -8.94 -19.02 -9.60
C SER A 164 -9.83 -19.85 -10.54
N GLN A 165 -9.30 -20.25 -11.68
CA GLN A 165 -9.98 -21.10 -12.65
C GLN A 165 -10.11 -22.54 -12.12
N GLU A 166 -9.02 -23.14 -11.64
CA GLU A 166 -9.03 -24.52 -11.10
C GLU A 166 -9.96 -24.67 -9.90
N LEU A 167 -10.00 -23.67 -9.01
CA LEU A 167 -10.92 -23.63 -7.87
C LEU A 167 -12.38 -23.91 -8.29
N LYS A 168 -12.78 -23.34 -9.43
CA LYS A 168 -14.15 -23.44 -9.97
C LYS A 168 -14.34 -24.65 -10.86
N THR A 169 -13.45 -24.88 -11.82
CA THR A 169 -13.64 -25.93 -12.84
C THR A 169 -13.54 -27.34 -12.30
N ARG A 170 -12.88 -27.52 -11.14
CA ARG A 170 -12.75 -28.80 -10.45
C ARG A 170 -13.66 -28.92 -9.22
N ALA A 171 -14.60 -27.98 -9.04
CA ALA A 171 -15.61 -28.10 -8.00
C ALA A 171 -16.47 -29.36 -8.24
N LYS A 172 -16.94 -29.98 -7.16
CA LYS A 172 -17.80 -31.16 -7.20
C LYS A 172 -19.11 -30.85 -6.46
N ASP A 173 -20.23 -31.22 -7.06
CA ASP A 173 -21.58 -30.92 -6.55
C ASP A 173 -22.07 -31.91 -5.47
N GLY A 174 -21.26 -32.90 -5.09
CA GLY A 174 -21.62 -33.90 -4.07
C GLY A 174 -21.21 -33.49 -2.66
N ILE A 175 -22.10 -33.73 -1.68
CA ILE A 175 -21.70 -33.75 -0.25
C ILE A 175 -20.77 -34.97 -0.09
N GLN A 176 -19.48 -34.71 0.14
CA GLN A 176 -18.58 -35.78 0.57
C GLN A 176 -18.88 -36.08 2.04
N GLU A 177 -19.19 -37.34 2.35
CA GLU A 177 -19.37 -37.78 3.73
C GLU A 177 -18.14 -37.40 4.56
N GLU A 178 -18.35 -37.02 5.83
CA GLU A 178 -17.25 -36.85 6.77
C GLU A 178 -16.53 -38.19 6.90
N ASP A 179 -15.35 -38.32 6.30
CA ASP A 179 -14.47 -39.43 6.56
C ASP A 179 -14.03 -39.36 8.03
N VAL A 180 -14.73 -40.12 8.89
CA VAL A 180 -14.45 -40.25 10.33
C VAL A 180 -12.99 -40.67 10.57
N ILE A 181 -12.34 -41.24 9.56
CA ILE A 181 -11.02 -41.87 9.62
C ILE A 181 -9.86 -40.89 9.36
N CYS A 182 -10.01 -39.83 8.55
CA CYS A 182 -8.89 -38.93 8.18
C CYS A 182 -9.01 -37.52 8.79
N GLN A 183 -8.23 -37.26 9.85
CA GLN A 183 -8.19 -35.97 10.58
C GLN A 183 -6.97 -35.10 10.24
N THR A 184 -6.27 -35.39 9.13
CA THR A 184 -5.10 -34.59 8.72
C THR A 184 -5.53 -33.16 8.42
N PRO A 185 -4.93 -32.13 9.06
CA PRO A 185 -5.34 -30.76 8.86
C PRO A 185 -4.69 -30.16 7.60
N HIS A 186 -5.51 -29.53 6.76
CA HIS A 186 -5.08 -28.74 5.60
C HIS A 186 -5.46 -27.28 5.78
N LEU A 187 -4.69 -26.37 5.21
CA LEU A 187 -4.97 -24.94 5.25
C LEU A 187 -5.12 -24.41 3.83
N PHE A 188 -6.27 -23.81 3.54
CA PHE A 188 -6.51 -23.08 2.29
C PHE A 188 -6.49 -21.58 2.55
N CYS A 189 -5.58 -20.86 1.89
CA CYS A 189 -5.44 -19.42 2.01
C CYS A 189 -5.91 -18.72 0.73
N TYR A 190 -6.77 -17.71 0.85
CA TYR A 190 -7.12 -16.89 -0.30
C TYR A 190 -7.42 -15.44 0.09
N PRO A 191 -7.17 -14.46 -0.80
CA PRO A 191 -7.52 -13.08 -0.55
C PRO A 191 -9.03 -12.87 -0.68
N ALA A 192 -9.63 -12.14 0.26
CA ALA A 192 -10.99 -11.63 0.08
C ALA A 192 -11.04 -10.60 -1.07
N GLN A 193 -9.98 -9.82 -1.26
CA GLN A 193 -9.80 -8.90 -2.38
C GLN A 193 -8.35 -8.96 -2.88
N SER A 194 -8.15 -9.09 -4.20
CA SER A 194 -6.84 -8.95 -4.82
C SER A 194 -6.31 -7.54 -4.61
N ASN A 195 -5.11 -7.43 -4.04
CA ASN A 195 -4.39 -6.16 -3.94
C ASN A 195 -3.76 -5.72 -5.28
N PHE A 196 -3.79 -6.59 -6.30
CA PHE A 196 -3.34 -6.33 -7.65
C PHE A 196 -4.47 -5.76 -8.52
N SER A 197 -5.56 -6.53 -8.71
CA SER A 197 -6.64 -6.18 -9.65
C SER A 197 -7.84 -5.48 -8.98
N GLY A 198 -7.94 -5.54 -7.65
CA GLY A 198 -9.14 -5.11 -6.92
C GLY A 198 -10.30 -6.09 -6.98
N ARG A 199 -10.18 -7.23 -7.67
CA ARG A 199 -11.21 -8.26 -7.71
C ARG A 199 -11.53 -8.76 -6.30
N LYS A 200 -12.81 -8.89 -5.98
CA LYS A 200 -13.28 -9.54 -4.76
C LYS A 200 -13.63 -10.99 -5.04
N TYR A 201 -13.10 -11.89 -4.22
CA TYR A 201 -13.42 -13.31 -4.29
C TYR A 201 -14.67 -13.61 -3.47
N PRO A 202 -15.54 -14.54 -3.92
CA PRO A 202 -16.71 -14.94 -3.15
C PRO A 202 -16.35 -15.39 -1.73
N LEU A 203 -17.00 -14.79 -0.74
CA LEU A 203 -16.86 -15.15 0.67
C LEU A 203 -17.40 -16.57 0.95
N SER A 204 -18.34 -17.04 0.13
CA SER A 204 -18.87 -18.41 0.17
C SER A 204 -17.83 -19.49 -0.14
N HIS A 205 -16.65 -19.12 -0.68
CA HIS A 205 -15.56 -20.08 -0.84
C HIS A 205 -15.08 -20.65 0.50
N VAL A 206 -15.23 -19.93 1.61
CA VAL A 206 -14.94 -20.46 2.96
C VAL A 206 -15.74 -21.73 3.21
N GLU A 207 -17.05 -21.67 3.04
CA GLU A 207 -17.94 -22.82 3.23
C GLU A 207 -17.71 -23.89 2.17
N GLY A 208 -17.49 -23.48 0.91
CA GLY A 208 -17.21 -24.41 -0.18
C GLY A 208 -15.95 -25.27 0.06
N ILE A 209 -14.89 -24.68 0.63
CA ILE A 209 -13.68 -25.41 0.99
C ILE A 209 -13.88 -26.28 2.24
N ARG A 210 -14.48 -25.73 3.31
CA ARG A 210 -14.73 -26.47 4.55
C ARG A 210 -15.65 -27.68 4.33
N ALA A 211 -16.68 -27.52 3.49
CA ALA A 211 -17.59 -28.57 3.09
C ALA A 211 -17.05 -29.46 1.94
N ARG A 212 -15.78 -29.28 1.56
CA ARG A 212 -15.09 -30.09 0.54
C ARG A 212 -15.79 -30.14 -0.83
N ARG A 213 -16.48 -29.06 -1.20
CA ARG A 213 -17.13 -28.86 -2.52
C ARG A 213 -16.20 -28.20 -3.54
N LEU A 214 -15.25 -27.39 -3.07
CA LEU A 214 -14.31 -26.67 -3.93
C LEU A 214 -12.93 -27.33 -3.97
N TYR A 215 -12.24 -27.19 -5.09
CA TYR A 215 -10.86 -27.67 -5.24
C TYR A 215 -9.88 -26.84 -4.40
N PRO A 216 -8.88 -27.43 -3.73
CA PRO A 216 -8.49 -28.84 -3.76
C PRO A 216 -9.17 -29.71 -2.68
N ALA A 217 -10.04 -29.14 -1.85
CA ALA A 217 -10.67 -29.84 -0.74
C ALA A 217 -11.60 -30.99 -1.17
N CYS A 218 -12.15 -30.91 -2.38
CA CYS A 218 -12.94 -31.99 -3.00
C CYS A 218 -12.09 -33.17 -3.54
N ASP A 219 -10.77 -33.02 -3.64
CA ASP A 219 -9.84 -34.05 -4.15
C ASP A 219 -8.95 -34.65 -3.04
N LEU A 220 -8.77 -33.91 -1.95
CA LEU A 220 -7.84 -34.27 -0.88
C LEU A 220 -8.60 -34.54 0.42
N GLN A 221 -8.40 -35.75 0.93
CA GLN A 221 -8.97 -36.22 2.19
C GLN A 221 -8.33 -35.53 3.39
N GLY A 222 -9.16 -35.08 4.34
CA GLY A 222 -8.72 -34.47 5.59
C GLY A 222 -9.63 -33.34 6.07
N ARG A 223 -9.23 -32.70 7.17
CA ARG A 223 -9.94 -31.57 7.77
C ARG A 223 -9.43 -30.26 7.19
N TRP A 224 -10.32 -29.46 6.63
CA TRP A 224 -9.98 -28.19 5.98
C TRP A 224 -10.21 -26.99 6.87
N PHE A 225 -9.19 -26.14 6.98
CA PHE A 225 -9.25 -24.81 7.58
C PHE A 225 -9.03 -23.75 6.50
N VAL A 226 -9.65 -22.59 6.67
CA VAL A 226 -9.60 -21.50 5.72
C VAL A 226 -9.03 -20.24 6.38
N LEU A 227 -7.96 -19.73 5.79
CA LEU A 227 -7.44 -18.40 6.07
C LEU A 227 -7.93 -17.44 4.98
N LEU A 228 -8.71 -16.45 5.39
CA LEU A 228 -9.21 -15.39 4.52
C LEU A 228 -8.34 -14.14 4.68
N ASP A 229 -7.42 -13.88 3.75
CA ASP A 229 -6.63 -12.64 3.78
C ASP A 229 -7.53 -11.44 3.44
N ALA A 230 -7.95 -10.75 4.49
CA ALA A 230 -8.89 -9.64 4.41
C ALA A 230 -8.20 -8.28 4.29
N ALA A 231 -6.87 -8.21 4.29
CA ALA A 231 -6.12 -6.96 4.46
C ALA A 231 -6.38 -5.92 3.36
N SER A 232 -6.66 -6.34 2.12
CA SER A 232 -7.07 -5.42 1.04
C SER A 232 -8.58 -5.21 0.97
N TYR A 233 -9.39 -6.10 1.53
CA TYR A 233 -10.84 -6.05 1.42
C TYR A 233 -11.43 -5.04 2.41
N VAL A 234 -10.97 -5.09 3.66
CA VAL A 234 -11.49 -4.30 4.78
C VAL A 234 -11.06 -2.83 4.74
N THR A 235 -10.29 -2.42 3.73
CA THR A 235 -9.94 -1.01 3.51
C THR A 235 -11.15 -0.20 3.10
N CYS A 236 -12.02 -0.80 2.28
CA CYS A 236 -13.18 -0.12 1.69
C CYS A 236 -14.43 -1.00 1.65
N SER A 237 -14.46 -2.17 2.30
CA SER A 237 -15.61 -3.08 2.28
C SER A 237 -15.94 -3.59 3.67
N SER A 238 -17.24 -3.78 3.93
CA SER A 238 -17.72 -4.41 5.14
C SER A 238 -17.50 -5.92 5.07
N LEU A 239 -16.93 -6.52 6.11
CA LEU A 239 -16.80 -7.97 6.25
C LEU A 239 -17.64 -8.42 7.45
N ASN A 240 -18.66 -9.24 7.17
CA ASN A 240 -19.52 -9.85 8.18
C ASN A 240 -19.08 -11.30 8.44
N LEU A 241 -18.56 -11.59 9.64
CA LEU A 241 -18.10 -12.93 10.00
C LEU A 241 -19.23 -13.91 10.36
N GLN A 242 -20.47 -13.44 10.48
CA GLN A 242 -21.64 -14.32 10.56
C GLN A 242 -21.93 -14.97 9.20
N ASP A 243 -21.73 -14.23 8.10
CA ASP A 243 -21.96 -14.71 6.73
C ASP A 243 -20.71 -15.40 6.13
N CYS A 244 -19.55 -15.17 6.73
CA CYS A 244 -18.27 -15.70 6.27
C CYS A 244 -17.47 -16.23 7.47
N PRO A 245 -17.79 -17.44 7.96
CA PRO A 245 -17.17 -17.97 9.17
C PRO A 245 -15.78 -18.57 8.87
N ALA A 246 -14.82 -17.75 8.42
CA ALA A 246 -13.44 -18.16 8.17
C ALA A 246 -12.71 -18.54 9.46
N ASP A 247 -11.75 -19.46 9.41
CA ASP A 247 -11.05 -19.92 10.61
C ASP A 247 -10.02 -18.86 11.09
N PHE A 248 -9.37 -18.19 10.14
CA PHE A 248 -8.30 -17.22 10.40
C PHE A 248 -8.45 -15.98 9.49
N ILE A 249 -8.44 -14.79 10.07
CA ILE A 249 -8.60 -13.52 9.33
C ILE A 249 -7.50 -12.53 9.74
N PRO A 250 -6.40 -12.43 8.98
CA PRO A 250 -5.36 -11.43 9.23
C PRO A 250 -5.74 -10.06 8.66
N ILE A 251 -5.47 -8.99 9.41
CA ILE A 251 -5.73 -7.60 9.02
C ILE A 251 -4.58 -6.67 9.41
N SER A 252 -4.57 -5.46 8.83
CA SER A 252 -3.65 -4.36 9.22
C SER A 252 -4.45 -3.09 9.41
N PHE A 253 -4.36 -2.46 10.59
CA PHE A 253 -5.21 -1.32 10.93
C PHE A 253 -4.83 -0.04 10.17
N TYR A 254 -3.56 0.15 9.85
CA TYR A 254 -3.12 1.29 9.02
C TYR A 254 -3.74 1.31 7.61
N LYS A 255 -4.27 0.17 7.12
CA LYS A 255 -5.00 0.14 5.85
C LYS A 255 -6.46 0.56 5.98
N ILE A 256 -7.00 0.54 7.19
CA ILE A 256 -8.38 0.96 7.51
C ILE A 256 -8.39 2.42 7.98
N PHE A 257 -7.49 2.77 8.92
CA PHE A 257 -7.48 4.07 9.60
C PHE A 257 -6.29 4.95 9.25
N GLY A 258 -5.26 4.44 8.57
CA GLY A 258 -4.01 5.16 8.31
C GLY A 258 -3.04 5.26 9.49
N PHE A 259 -3.54 5.16 10.72
CA PHE A 259 -2.77 5.17 11.97
C PHE A 259 -3.40 4.21 12.99
N PRO A 260 -2.61 3.53 13.82
CA PRO A 260 -1.14 3.48 13.83
C PRO A 260 -0.58 2.50 12.80
N THR A 261 0.66 2.74 12.38
CA THR A 261 1.45 1.77 11.59
C THR A 261 2.11 0.75 12.51
N GLY A 262 2.36 -0.46 12.01
CA GLY A 262 3.01 -1.51 12.82
C GLY A 262 2.06 -2.23 13.78
N LEU A 263 0.75 -2.06 13.62
CA LEU A 263 -0.28 -2.80 14.33
C LEU A 263 -1.27 -3.46 13.36
N GLY A 264 -1.59 -4.72 13.65
CA GLY A 264 -2.61 -5.52 12.99
C GLY A 264 -3.22 -6.51 13.96
N ALA A 265 -3.99 -7.43 13.42
CA ALA A 265 -4.59 -8.49 14.21
C ALA A 265 -4.76 -9.77 13.39
N LEU A 266 -4.81 -10.88 14.10
CA LEU A 266 -5.35 -12.15 13.64
C LEU A 266 -6.66 -12.39 14.38
N LEU A 267 -7.79 -12.39 13.67
CA LEU A 267 -9.02 -12.92 14.24
C LEU A 267 -9.01 -14.44 14.05
N VAL A 268 -9.32 -15.17 15.12
CA VAL A 268 -9.31 -16.63 15.15
C VAL A 268 -10.68 -17.12 15.61
N ARG A 269 -11.30 -18.00 14.82
CA ARG A 269 -12.55 -18.65 15.25
C ARG A 269 -12.26 -19.56 16.43
N ASN A 270 -13.03 -19.44 17.50
CA ASN A 270 -12.69 -20.04 18.80
C ASN A 270 -12.62 -21.59 18.74
N ASP A 271 -13.50 -22.22 17.95
CA ASP A 271 -13.51 -23.68 17.70
C ASP A 271 -12.31 -24.16 16.85
N ALA A 272 -11.72 -23.29 16.04
CA ALA A 272 -10.55 -23.56 15.23
C ALA A 272 -9.24 -23.33 16.01
N ALA A 273 -9.25 -22.52 17.07
CA ALA A 273 -8.06 -22.12 17.80
C ALA A 273 -7.21 -23.29 18.34
N GLY A 274 -7.83 -24.45 18.60
CA GLY A 274 -7.13 -25.66 19.06
C GLY A 274 -6.14 -26.27 18.06
N ILE A 275 -6.21 -25.89 16.77
CA ILE A 275 -5.25 -26.30 15.74
C ILE A 275 -3.95 -25.49 15.78
N LEU A 276 -3.98 -24.30 16.40
CA LEU A 276 -2.80 -23.47 16.59
C LEU A 276 -2.09 -23.88 17.87
N ARG A 277 -0.86 -24.37 17.74
CA ARG A 277 0.03 -24.85 18.80
C ARG A 277 1.36 -24.11 18.73
N LYS A 278 1.50 -23.12 19.60
CA LYS A 278 2.73 -22.36 19.74
C LYS A 278 3.77 -23.17 20.52
N THR A 279 4.98 -23.26 19.97
CA THR A 279 6.13 -23.94 20.61
C THR A 279 6.94 -23.01 21.50
N TYR A 280 7.10 -21.76 21.06
CA TYR A 280 7.71 -20.69 21.85
C TYR A 280 6.70 -20.11 22.84
N PHE A 281 7.12 -19.76 24.05
CA PHE A 281 6.32 -19.00 25.01
C PHE A 281 7.10 -17.79 25.51
N GLY A 282 6.39 -16.68 25.69
CA GLY A 282 6.94 -15.42 26.17
C GLY A 282 6.30 -15.02 27.50
N GLY A 283 6.70 -13.85 28.03
CA GLY A 283 6.00 -13.26 29.16
C GLY A 283 4.51 -13.07 28.86
N GLY A 284 3.64 -13.35 29.81
CA GLY A 284 2.18 -13.22 29.64
C GLY A 284 1.49 -14.39 28.93
N THR A 285 2.23 -15.31 28.29
CA THR A 285 1.60 -16.40 27.51
C THR A 285 1.41 -17.71 28.28
N ALA A 286 2.02 -17.82 29.47
CA ALA A 286 2.01 -19.02 30.31
C ALA A 286 1.09 -18.82 31.53
N ALA A 287 0.26 -19.83 31.83
CA ALA A 287 -0.39 -19.94 33.14
C ALA A 287 0.60 -20.45 34.20
N ALA A 288 1.46 -21.40 33.82
CA ALA A 288 2.55 -21.93 34.65
C ALA A 288 3.67 -22.50 33.78
N TYR A 289 4.91 -22.42 34.25
CA TYR A 289 6.05 -23.11 33.66
C TYR A 289 7.13 -23.37 34.72
N LEU A 290 7.97 -24.38 34.50
CA LEU A 290 9.13 -24.68 35.35
C LEU A 290 10.41 -24.29 34.62
N SER A 291 11.38 -23.75 35.35
CA SER A 291 12.67 -23.35 34.77
C SER A 291 13.64 -24.52 34.57
N GLY A 292 13.53 -25.56 35.40
CA GLY A 292 14.42 -26.73 35.38
C GLY A 292 13.90 -27.92 34.58
N GLU A 293 12.64 -27.89 34.14
CA GLU A 293 11.98 -29.01 33.46
C GLU A 293 11.21 -28.52 32.24
N ASN A 294 11.00 -29.41 31.26
CA ASN A 294 10.15 -29.13 30.12
C ASN A 294 8.67 -29.25 30.51
N TYR A 295 8.21 -28.30 31.33
CA TYR A 295 6.83 -28.17 31.78
C TYR A 295 6.32 -26.76 31.47
N TYR A 296 5.26 -26.70 30.67
CA TYR A 296 4.62 -25.47 30.25
C TYR A 296 3.10 -25.68 30.15
N VAL A 297 2.35 -24.78 30.80
CA VAL A 297 0.90 -24.69 30.70
C VAL A 297 0.56 -23.35 30.05
N PRO A 298 -0.01 -23.34 28.83
CA PRO A 298 -0.39 -22.09 28.16
C PRO A 298 -1.50 -21.37 28.94
N ALA A 299 -1.56 -20.05 28.80
CA ALA A 299 -2.68 -19.25 29.29
C ALA A 299 -4.03 -19.78 28.77
N GLU A 300 -5.10 -19.60 29.55
CA GLU A 300 -6.44 -20.08 29.19
C GLU A 300 -7.02 -19.30 28.01
N ASN A 301 -6.90 -17.97 28.05
CA ASN A 301 -7.38 -17.06 27.00
C ASN A 301 -6.63 -17.25 25.69
N ILE A 302 -7.37 -17.28 24.58
CA ILE A 302 -6.80 -17.50 23.25
C ILE A 302 -5.78 -16.41 22.88
N SER A 303 -6.12 -15.14 23.12
CA SER A 303 -5.24 -13.98 22.85
C SER A 303 -3.89 -14.10 23.54
N ASP A 304 -3.93 -14.37 24.85
CA ASP A 304 -2.78 -14.32 25.74
C ASP A 304 -1.74 -15.37 25.35
N ARG A 305 -2.17 -16.53 24.85
CA ARG A 305 -1.27 -17.59 24.34
C ARG A 305 -0.36 -17.15 23.20
N PHE A 306 -0.76 -16.13 22.43
CA PHE A 306 -0.09 -15.73 21.20
C PHE A 306 0.53 -14.33 21.25
N GLU A 307 0.25 -13.55 22.30
CA GLU A 307 0.80 -12.20 22.47
C GLU A 307 2.01 -12.22 23.40
N ASP A 308 3.21 -12.32 22.81
CA ASP A 308 4.45 -12.39 23.58
C ASP A 308 4.80 -11.05 24.23
N GLY A 309 4.87 -11.06 25.55
CA GLY A 309 5.29 -9.91 26.33
C GLY A 309 4.29 -8.76 26.27
N THR A 310 4.80 -7.54 26.34
CA THR A 310 3.96 -6.35 26.37
C THR A 310 3.50 -6.01 24.95
N VAL A 311 2.18 -6.08 24.72
CA VAL A 311 1.56 -5.61 23.47
C VAL A 311 1.77 -4.11 23.27
N SER A 312 1.67 -3.63 22.02
CA SER A 312 1.73 -2.19 21.73
C SER A 312 0.44 -1.48 22.21
N PHE A 313 0.29 -1.37 23.53
CA PHE A 313 -0.97 -0.96 24.14
C PHE A 313 -1.38 0.47 23.76
N LEU A 314 -0.42 1.40 23.56
CA LEU A 314 -0.74 2.75 23.09
C LEU A 314 -1.27 2.76 21.65
N ASP A 315 -0.69 1.94 20.77
CA ASP A 315 -1.18 1.78 19.41
C ASP A 315 -2.57 1.11 19.40
N ILE A 316 -2.78 0.13 20.28
CA ILE A 316 -4.10 -0.51 20.45
C ILE A 316 -5.12 0.53 20.93
N ILE A 317 -4.79 1.36 21.90
CA ILE A 317 -5.66 2.45 22.39
C ILE A 317 -5.99 3.44 21.25
N ALA A 318 -5.04 3.75 20.38
CA ALA A 318 -5.29 4.61 19.21
C ALA A 318 -6.40 4.08 18.29
N LEU A 319 -6.62 2.76 18.24
CA LEU A 319 -7.69 2.17 17.44
C LEU A 319 -9.08 2.61 17.90
N ASN A 320 -9.30 2.91 19.19
CA ASN A 320 -10.58 3.45 19.66
C ASN A 320 -10.93 4.74 18.91
N HIS A 321 -9.95 5.65 18.81
CA HIS A 321 -10.08 6.92 18.10
C HIS A 321 -10.18 6.72 16.59
N GLY A 322 -9.57 5.67 16.06
CA GLY A 322 -9.69 5.23 14.66
C GLY A 322 -11.11 4.80 14.29
N PHE A 323 -11.70 3.89 15.07
CA PHE A 323 -13.09 3.45 14.88
C PHE A 323 -14.09 4.61 15.00
N GLU A 324 -13.93 5.45 16.02
CA GLU A 324 -14.82 6.61 16.24
C GLU A 324 -14.72 7.63 15.11
N SER A 325 -13.51 7.97 14.67
CA SER A 325 -13.31 8.92 13.58
C SER A 325 -13.86 8.37 12.27
N LEU A 326 -13.61 7.09 11.97
CA LEU A 326 -14.15 6.44 10.77
C LEU A 326 -15.68 6.48 10.76
N TYR A 327 -16.32 6.02 11.84
CA TYR A 327 -17.78 6.01 11.95
C TYR A 327 -18.37 7.42 11.87
N ARG A 328 -17.78 8.40 12.57
CA ARG A 328 -18.22 9.79 12.55
C ARG A 328 -18.14 10.42 11.16
N ILE A 329 -17.09 10.10 10.39
CA ILE A 329 -16.86 10.68 9.06
C ILE A 329 -17.72 9.99 8.01
N THR A 330 -17.83 8.66 8.05
CA THR A 330 -18.38 7.88 6.93
C THR A 330 -19.73 7.23 7.23
N GLY A 331 -20.15 7.22 8.49
CA GLY A 331 -21.32 6.51 8.99
C GLY A 331 -21.09 4.99 9.09
N ASN A 332 -20.66 4.33 8.03
CA ASN A 332 -20.38 2.89 8.04
C ASN A 332 -19.49 2.46 6.86
N MET A 333 -19.09 1.19 6.83
CA MET A 333 -18.28 0.61 5.76
C MET A 333 -19.02 0.46 4.43
N HIS A 334 -20.36 0.37 4.44
CA HIS A 334 -21.15 0.31 3.21
C HIS A 334 -21.05 1.63 2.44
N ASN A 335 -21.19 2.77 3.11
CA ASN A 335 -21.02 4.08 2.51
C ASN A 335 -19.62 4.25 1.91
N ILE A 336 -18.58 3.79 2.60
CA ILE A 336 -17.20 3.78 2.07
C ILE A 336 -17.12 2.94 0.80
N GLN A 337 -17.71 1.74 0.81
CA GLN A 337 -17.72 0.86 -0.36
C GLN A 337 -18.38 1.52 -1.57
N GLN A 338 -19.55 2.11 -1.37
CA GLN A 338 -20.31 2.74 -2.44
C GLN A 338 -19.57 3.97 -2.99
N HIS A 339 -19.07 4.84 -2.12
CA HIS A 339 -18.31 6.02 -2.53
C HIS A 339 -17.04 5.66 -3.32
N THR A 340 -16.19 4.80 -2.75
CA THR A 340 -14.90 4.45 -3.36
C THR A 340 -15.05 3.61 -4.63
N PHE A 341 -16.06 2.74 -4.70
CA PHE A 341 -16.41 2.04 -5.92
C PHE A 341 -16.87 2.99 -7.02
N GLY A 342 -17.68 4.01 -6.69
CA GLY A 342 -18.11 5.03 -7.65
C GLY A 342 -16.94 5.75 -8.31
N LEU A 343 -15.95 6.17 -7.51
CA LEU A 343 -14.71 6.79 -8.00
C LEU A 343 -13.92 5.86 -8.92
N ALA A 344 -13.76 4.60 -8.52
CA ALA A 344 -13.05 3.59 -9.30
C ALA A 344 -13.79 3.27 -10.61
N ARG A 345 -15.12 3.11 -10.57
CA ARG A 345 -15.96 2.86 -11.74
C ARG A 345 -15.91 4.01 -12.74
N TYR A 346 -16.01 5.25 -12.26
CA TYR A 346 -15.89 6.43 -13.12
C TYR A 346 -14.54 6.47 -13.82
N THR A 347 -13.46 6.31 -13.06
CA THR A 347 -12.09 6.34 -13.58
C THR A 347 -11.86 5.20 -14.57
N TYR A 348 -12.30 3.98 -14.25
CA TYR A 348 -12.25 2.83 -15.14
C TYR A 348 -13.00 3.10 -16.45
N THR A 349 -14.22 3.64 -16.37
CA THR A 349 -15.08 3.86 -17.54
C THR A 349 -14.45 4.84 -18.53
N LEU A 350 -13.92 5.95 -18.03
CA LEU A 350 -13.29 6.96 -18.86
C LEU A 350 -11.93 6.50 -19.37
N LEU A 351 -11.08 5.91 -18.53
CA LEU A 351 -9.77 5.40 -18.95
C LEU A 351 -9.91 4.29 -20.01
N SER A 352 -10.87 3.38 -19.84
CA SER A 352 -11.17 2.30 -20.80
C SER A 352 -11.64 2.80 -22.17
N SER A 353 -12.25 3.98 -22.18
CA SER A 353 -12.85 4.56 -23.39
C SER A 353 -11.94 5.61 -24.03
N LEU A 354 -10.81 5.94 -23.40
CA LEU A 354 -9.88 6.99 -23.84
C LEU A 354 -9.04 6.50 -25.03
N CYS A 355 -8.98 7.31 -26.08
CA CYS A 355 -8.28 7.00 -27.31
C CYS A 355 -7.33 8.14 -27.72
N HIS A 356 -6.22 7.75 -28.34
CA HIS A 356 -5.34 8.64 -29.08
C HIS A 356 -6.08 9.27 -30.28
N GLY A 357 -5.50 10.32 -30.87
CA GLY A 357 -6.04 10.97 -32.08
C GLY A 357 -6.21 10.03 -33.28
N ASN A 358 -5.47 8.92 -33.34
CA ASN A 358 -5.60 7.88 -34.36
C ASN A 358 -6.60 6.77 -33.98
N GLY A 359 -7.35 6.93 -32.89
CA GLY A 359 -8.38 6.00 -32.44
C GLY A 359 -7.89 4.79 -31.63
N ARG A 360 -6.57 4.61 -31.44
CA ARG A 360 -6.04 3.51 -30.61
C ARG A 360 -6.30 3.76 -29.11
N PRO A 361 -6.52 2.71 -28.31
CA PRO A 361 -6.75 2.85 -26.87
C PRO A 361 -5.50 3.35 -26.15
N VAL A 362 -5.70 4.11 -25.07
CA VAL A 362 -4.63 4.71 -24.26
C VAL A 362 -4.17 3.81 -23.11
N ALA A 363 -4.98 2.85 -22.69
CA ALA A 363 -4.66 2.01 -21.55
C ALA A 363 -5.03 0.55 -21.80
N GLN A 364 -4.17 -0.35 -21.32
CA GLN A 364 -4.47 -1.76 -21.12
C GLN A 364 -4.76 -1.96 -19.63
N ILE A 365 -6.02 -2.25 -19.29
CA ILE A 365 -6.47 -2.39 -17.90
C ILE A 365 -6.52 -3.88 -17.52
N TYR A 366 -6.00 -4.20 -16.33
CA TYR A 366 -5.91 -5.54 -15.78
C TYR A 366 -7.04 -5.79 -14.77
N ALA A 367 -8.20 -6.20 -15.27
CA ALA A 367 -9.36 -6.60 -14.50
C ALA A 367 -10.09 -7.77 -15.18
N GLU A 368 -10.66 -8.69 -14.40
CA GLU A 368 -11.47 -9.80 -14.94
C GLU A 368 -12.96 -9.43 -15.14
N GLY A 369 -13.35 -8.20 -14.85
CA GLY A 369 -14.72 -7.69 -15.02
C GLY A 369 -14.75 -6.22 -15.40
N GLN A 370 -15.94 -5.66 -15.63
CA GLN A 370 -16.11 -4.30 -16.15
C GLN A 370 -16.49 -3.26 -15.07
N PHE A 371 -16.06 -3.45 -13.81
CA PHE A 371 -16.45 -2.60 -12.68
C PHE A 371 -17.98 -2.46 -12.55
N GLU A 372 -18.68 -3.58 -12.70
CA GLU A 372 -20.15 -3.63 -12.72
C GLU A 372 -20.75 -3.50 -11.33
N SER A 373 -20.16 -4.17 -10.33
CA SER A 373 -20.72 -4.24 -8.98
C SER A 373 -19.66 -4.00 -7.89
N PRO A 374 -20.01 -3.26 -6.82
CA PRO A 374 -19.16 -3.12 -5.63
C PRO A 374 -18.98 -4.45 -4.87
N ILE A 375 -19.77 -5.48 -5.17
CA ILE A 375 -19.65 -6.81 -4.56
C ILE A 375 -18.47 -7.58 -5.14
N THR A 376 -18.23 -7.47 -6.45
CA THR A 376 -17.22 -8.25 -7.18
C THR A 376 -15.93 -7.48 -7.45
N GLN A 377 -15.94 -6.16 -7.30
CA GLN A 377 -14.79 -5.30 -7.56
C GLN A 377 -14.62 -4.23 -6.45
N GLY A 378 -13.38 -4.03 -6.03
CA GLY A 378 -12.97 -3.00 -5.08
C GLY A 378 -12.47 -1.72 -5.75
N ALA A 379 -12.03 -0.77 -4.94
CA ALA A 379 -11.60 0.56 -5.37
C ALA A 379 -10.14 0.60 -5.88
N ILE A 380 -9.68 -0.46 -6.56
CA ILE A 380 -8.34 -0.58 -7.13
C ILE A 380 -8.47 -0.71 -8.65
N LEU A 381 -7.68 0.08 -9.39
CA LEU A 381 -7.56 0.04 -10.84
C LEU A 381 -6.09 -0.15 -11.21
N ASN A 382 -5.82 -1.19 -11.99
CA ASN A 382 -4.47 -1.59 -12.39
C ASN A 382 -4.37 -1.63 -13.91
N PHE A 383 -3.33 -1.04 -14.47
CA PHE A 383 -3.21 -0.85 -15.91
C PHE A 383 -1.76 -0.58 -16.33
N ASN A 384 -1.50 -0.68 -17.63
CA ASN A 384 -0.36 -0.04 -18.29
C ASN A 384 -0.90 0.97 -19.31
N LEU A 385 -0.17 2.08 -19.51
CA LEU A 385 -0.49 3.03 -20.57
C LEU A 385 0.11 2.55 -21.89
N LEU A 386 -0.57 2.86 -22.99
CA LEU A 386 -0.15 2.59 -24.35
C LEU A 386 0.18 3.91 -25.05
N ASP A 387 1.17 3.89 -25.92
CA ASP A 387 1.47 5.01 -26.81
C ASP A 387 0.60 4.97 -28.08
N SER A 388 0.72 6.00 -28.93
CA SER A 388 -0.03 6.08 -30.19
C SER A 388 0.27 4.95 -31.17
N SER A 389 1.37 4.21 -30.99
CA SER A 389 1.72 3.01 -31.76
C SER A 389 1.24 1.71 -31.08
N GLY A 390 0.54 1.80 -29.96
CA GLY A 390 0.01 0.67 -29.19
C GLY A 390 1.07 -0.06 -28.36
N GLN A 391 2.26 0.51 -28.20
CA GLN A 391 3.33 -0.05 -27.36
C GLN A 391 3.17 0.41 -25.92
N ILE A 392 3.64 -0.40 -24.96
CA ILE A 392 3.52 -0.08 -23.55
C ILE A 392 4.49 1.04 -23.18
N VAL A 393 3.95 2.05 -22.50
CA VAL A 393 4.73 3.09 -21.81
C VAL A 393 5.20 2.51 -20.49
N GLY A 394 6.53 2.47 -20.28
CA GLY A 394 7.13 1.95 -19.07
C GLY A 394 6.59 2.64 -17.80
N TYR A 395 6.22 1.85 -16.78
CA TYR A 395 5.61 2.37 -15.55
C TYR A 395 6.51 3.36 -14.79
N SER A 396 7.84 3.30 -14.96
CA SER A 396 8.78 4.26 -14.35
C SER A 396 8.67 5.65 -14.99
N GLN A 397 8.33 5.71 -16.29
CA GLN A 397 8.01 6.97 -16.93
C GLN A 397 6.71 7.55 -16.38
N VAL A 398 5.69 6.72 -16.21
CA VAL A 398 4.40 7.14 -15.64
C VAL A 398 4.57 7.66 -14.22
N ASP A 399 5.31 6.95 -13.38
CA ASP A 399 5.61 7.33 -11.99
C ASP A 399 6.34 8.69 -11.88
N ARG A 400 7.40 8.88 -12.68
CA ARG A 400 8.13 10.16 -12.72
C ARG A 400 7.26 11.32 -13.17
N MET A 401 6.41 11.10 -14.18
CA MET A 401 5.48 12.12 -14.65
C MET A 401 4.41 12.40 -13.60
N ALA A 402 3.82 11.37 -12.97
CA ALA A 402 2.82 11.55 -11.92
C ALA A 402 3.38 12.36 -10.74
N SER A 403 4.63 12.11 -10.37
CA SER A 403 5.34 12.88 -9.34
C SER A 403 5.44 14.38 -9.66
N LEU A 404 5.65 14.75 -10.93
CA LEU A 404 5.67 16.16 -11.35
C LEU A 404 4.30 16.85 -11.21
N PHE A 405 3.21 16.08 -11.29
CA PHE A 405 1.83 16.54 -11.10
C PHE A 405 1.34 16.37 -9.66
N ASN A 406 2.22 15.95 -8.73
CA ASN A 406 1.90 15.64 -7.35
C ASN A 406 0.77 14.59 -7.20
N ILE A 407 0.77 13.62 -8.12
CA ILE A 407 -0.10 12.44 -8.11
C ILE A 407 0.69 11.27 -7.54
N HIS A 408 0.20 10.69 -6.44
CA HIS A 408 0.85 9.61 -5.73
C HIS A 408 0.17 8.30 -6.11
N LEU A 409 0.86 7.47 -6.87
CA LEU A 409 0.39 6.18 -7.34
C LEU A 409 1.45 5.11 -7.09
N ARG A 410 1.15 3.84 -7.39
CA ARG A 410 2.08 2.74 -7.19
C ARG A 410 2.44 2.07 -8.51
N THR A 411 3.68 1.58 -8.60
CA THR A 411 4.15 0.77 -9.73
C THR A 411 4.79 -0.55 -9.30
N GLY A 412 4.90 -1.49 -10.23
CA GLY A 412 5.50 -2.82 -10.03
C GLY A 412 4.47 -3.95 -10.01
N CYS A 413 4.76 -5.04 -9.28
CA CYS A 413 3.85 -6.19 -9.10
C CYS A 413 3.08 -6.17 -7.77
N PHE A 414 3.20 -5.09 -6.97
CA PHE A 414 2.45 -4.88 -5.73
C PHE A 414 2.55 -6.03 -4.71
N CYS A 415 3.69 -6.72 -4.64
CA CYS A 415 3.85 -7.92 -3.79
C CYS A 415 2.80 -9.01 -4.09
N ASN A 416 2.38 -9.13 -5.34
CA ASN A 416 1.48 -10.17 -5.83
C ASN A 416 1.97 -10.66 -7.19
N THR A 417 3.04 -11.43 -7.14
CA THR A 417 3.73 -11.93 -8.33
C THR A 417 2.85 -12.85 -9.16
N GLY A 418 2.02 -13.70 -8.54
CA GLY A 418 1.17 -14.62 -9.28
C GLY A 418 0.11 -13.91 -10.11
N ALA A 419 -0.56 -12.89 -9.55
CA ALA A 419 -1.45 -12.03 -10.33
C ALA A 419 -0.69 -11.24 -11.41
N CYS A 420 0.48 -10.69 -11.06
CA CYS A 420 1.33 -9.95 -12.00
C CYS A 420 1.69 -10.82 -13.21
N GLN A 421 2.16 -12.05 -12.98
CA GLN A 421 2.49 -13.00 -14.05
C GLN A 421 1.27 -13.35 -14.90
N ALA A 422 0.13 -13.63 -14.27
CA ALA A 422 -1.10 -13.99 -14.97
C ALA A 422 -1.61 -12.85 -15.87
N PHE A 423 -1.72 -11.64 -15.35
CA PHE A 423 -2.24 -10.48 -16.11
C PHE A 423 -1.26 -9.96 -17.16
N LEU A 424 0.05 -10.04 -16.90
CA LEU A 424 1.07 -9.58 -17.84
C LEU A 424 1.56 -10.69 -18.79
N GLY A 425 1.05 -11.92 -18.68
CA GLY A 425 1.51 -13.04 -19.52
C GLY A 425 3.00 -13.40 -19.32
N ILE A 426 3.56 -13.14 -18.13
CA ILE A 426 4.97 -13.41 -17.84
C ILE A 426 5.13 -14.85 -17.39
N THR A 427 5.85 -15.65 -18.18
CA THR A 427 6.16 -17.05 -17.84
C THR A 427 7.19 -17.15 -16.73
N ASP A 428 7.19 -18.26 -16.00
CA ASP A 428 8.18 -18.54 -14.95
C ASP A 428 9.62 -18.48 -15.50
N GLN A 429 9.83 -18.95 -16.73
CA GLN A 429 11.14 -18.92 -17.38
C GLN A 429 11.56 -17.48 -17.73
N GLN A 430 10.63 -16.63 -18.16
CA GLN A 430 10.92 -15.21 -18.36
C GLN A 430 11.28 -14.53 -17.03
N MET A 431 10.52 -14.80 -15.97
CA MET A 431 10.78 -14.21 -14.66
C MET A 431 12.17 -14.60 -14.11
N LYS A 432 12.54 -15.88 -14.21
CA LYS A 432 13.86 -16.38 -13.80
C LYS A 432 15.00 -15.76 -14.64
N ARG A 433 14.82 -15.65 -15.95
CA ARG A 433 15.80 -15.01 -16.85
C ARG A 433 15.98 -13.52 -16.54
N ASN A 434 14.88 -12.80 -16.32
CA ASN A 434 14.92 -11.39 -15.95
C ASN A 434 15.72 -11.19 -14.64
N LEU A 435 15.48 -12.04 -13.64
CA LEU A 435 16.23 -12.01 -12.38
C LEU A 435 17.73 -12.31 -12.59
N GLN A 436 18.06 -13.30 -13.42
CA GLN A 436 19.46 -13.63 -13.77
C GLN A 436 20.17 -12.48 -14.50
N ALA A 437 19.43 -11.68 -15.27
CA ALA A 437 19.92 -10.44 -15.88
C ALA A 437 20.05 -9.27 -14.89
N GLY A 438 19.68 -9.46 -13.62
CA GLY A 438 19.77 -8.47 -12.55
C GLY A 438 18.49 -7.64 -12.34
N HIS A 439 17.38 -7.99 -13.01
CA HIS A 439 16.11 -7.27 -12.85
C HIS A 439 15.39 -7.69 -11.58
N VAL A 440 14.89 -6.70 -10.84
CA VAL A 440 14.07 -6.89 -9.64
C VAL A 440 12.78 -6.10 -9.75
N CYS A 441 11.71 -6.62 -9.14
CA CYS A 441 10.40 -5.98 -9.23
C CYS A 441 10.45 -4.53 -8.67
N GLY A 442 10.03 -3.56 -9.49
CA GLY A 442 10.04 -2.15 -9.14
C GLY A 442 11.41 -1.47 -9.28
N ASP A 443 12.36 -2.08 -9.98
CA ASP A 443 13.54 -1.36 -10.46
C ASP A 443 13.19 -0.42 -11.62
N GLY A 444 14.20 0.29 -12.14
CA GLY A 444 14.02 1.19 -13.28
C GLY A 444 13.90 0.48 -14.63
N VAL A 445 13.91 -0.86 -14.66
CA VAL A 445 13.76 -1.67 -15.88
C VAL A 445 12.33 -2.20 -15.95
N ASP A 446 11.46 -1.32 -16.44
CA ASP A 446 10.03 -1.56 -16.54
C ASP A 446 9.62 -2.34 -17.81
N LEU A 447 10.49 -2.43 -18.81
CA LEU A 447 10.28 -3.17 -20.07
C LEU A 447 11.48 -4.07 -20.40
N VAL A 448 11.23 -5.34 -20.71
CA VAL A 448 12.22 -6.30 -21.23
C VAL A 448 11.67 -6.87 -22.53
N ASP A 449 12.39 -6.67 -23.64
CA ASP A 449 11.96 -7.07 -24.99
C ASP A 449 10.55 -6.57 -25.37
N GLY A 450 10.19 -5.37 -24.89
CA GLY A 450 8.86 -4.77 -25.09
C GLY A 450 7.76 -5.29 -24.15
N GLN A 451 8.04 -6.32 -23.35
CA GLN A 451 7.13 -6.84 -22.34
C GLN A 451 7.28 -6.09 -21.00
N PRO A 452 6.19 -5.66 -20.36
CA PRO A 452 6.27 -5.01 -19.05
C PRO A 452 6.68 -5.99 -17.95
N THR A 453 7.51 -5.52 -17.02
CA THR A 453 7.91 -6.27 -15.81
C THR A 453 6.99 -6.02 -14.61
N GLY A 454 5.99 -5.16 -14.78
CA GLY A 454 5.06 -4.70 -13.77
C GLY A 454 4.01 -3.77 -14.38
N SER A 455 3.24 -3.09 -13.55
CA SER A 455 2.18 -2.19 -14.02
C SER A 455 2.02 -0.96 -13.11
N VAL A 456 1.06 -0.10 -13.44
CA VAL A 456 0.65 1.06 -12.66
C VAL A 456 -0.66 0.72 -11.93
N ARG A 457 -0.76 1.12 -10.66
CA ARG A 457 -1.97 0.96 -9.85
C ARG A 457 -2.36 2.27 -9.22
N VAL A 458 -3.64 2.61 -9.37
CA VAL A 458 -4.32 3.65 -8.62
C VAL A 458 -5.40 3.00 -7.74
N SER A 459 -5.62 3.56 -6.56
CA SER A 459 -6.55 3.03 -5.57
C SER A 459 -7.15 4.16 -4.76
N PHE A 460 -8.46 4.12 -4.54
CA PHE A 460 -9.21 5.18 -3.89
C PHE A 460 -9.54 4.80 -2.44
N GLY A 461 -9.46 5.78 -1.54
CA GLY A 461 -9.78 5.66 -0.13
C GLY A 461 -11.03 6.45 0.22
N TYR A 462 -11.51 6.33 1.45
CA TYR A 462 -12.72 7.00 1.92
C TYR A 462 -12.63 8.54 1.90
N MET A 463 -11.42 9.10 1.75
CA MET A 463 -11.17 10.53 1.63
C MET A 463 -10.88 11.00 0.19
N SER A 464 -10.84 10.09 -0.79
CA SER A 464 -10.61 10.46 -2.18
C SER A 464 -11.81 11.21 -2.74
N THR A 465 -11.59 12.12 -3.69
CA THR A 465 -12.68 12.91 -4.26
C THR A 465 -12.85 12.71 -5.77
N PHE A 466 -13.94 13.22 -6.32
CA PHE A 466 -14.16 13.28 -7.76
C PHE A 466 -13.05 14.07 -8.46
N GLU A 467 -12.56 15.13 -7.83
CA GLU A 467 -11.47 15.96 -8.35
C GLU A 467 -10.16 15.16 -8.44
N ASP A 468 -9.92 14.18 -7.56
CA ASP A 468 -8.78 13.27 -7.68
C ASP A 468 -8.87 12.40 -8.94
N CYS A 469 -10.07 11.87 -9.25
CA CYS A 469 -10.31 11.16 -10.51
C CYS A 469 -10.05 12.07 -11.72
N GLN A 470 -10.56 13.30 -11.69
CA GLN A 470 -10.38 14.26 -12.79
C GLN A 470 -8.93 14.65 -13.00
N LYS A 471 -8.19 14.95 -11.92
CA LYS A 471 -6.76 15.28 -12.00
C LYS A 471 -5.96 14.13 -12.59
N PHE A 472 -6.23 12.91 -12.15
CA PHE A 472 -5.57 11.72 -12.69
C PHE A 472 -5.89 11.50 -14.18
N LEU A 473 -7.16 11.56 -14.58
CA LEU A 473 -7.54 11.38 -15.98
C LEU A 473 -7.01 12.51 -16.88
N SER A 474 -7.01 13.76 -16.39
CA SER A 474 -6.44 14.90 -17.11
C SER A 474 -4.94 14.75 -17.27
N PHE A 475 -4.23 14.32 -16.22
CA PHE A 475 -2.82 13.96 -16.28
C PHE A 475 -2.53 12.93 -17.39
N VAL A 476 -3.32 11.85 -17.46
CA VAL A 476 -3.18 10.84 -18.53
C VAL A 476 -3.42 11.48 -19.90
N ALA A 477 -4.53 12.20 -20.05
CA ALA A 477 -4.93 12.83 -21.31
C ALA A 477 -3.93 13.88 -21.81
N GLU A 478 -3.30 14.63 -20.92
CA GLU A 478 -2.33 15.68 -21.24
C GLU A 478 -0.94 15.12 -21.52
N CYS A 479 -0.47 14.17 -20.72
CA CYS A 479 0.92 13.71 -20.77
C CYS A 479 1.15 12.54 -21.75
N PHE A 480 0.14 11.69 -21.97
CA PHE A 480 0.34 10.41 -22.67
C PHE A 480 -0.50 10.25 -23.94
N VAL A 481 -1.46 11.14 -24.18
CA VAL A 481 -2.38 10.99 -25.32
C VAL A 481 -2.02 11.90 -26.48
N MET A 482 -1.65 11.29 -27.61
CA MET A 482 -1.56 11.97 -28.91
C MET A 482 -2.86 12.71 -29.24
N LYS A 483 -2.74 14.00 -29.56
CA LYS A 483 -3.87 14.89 -29.82
C LYS A 483 -4.42 14.72 -31.25
N PRO A 484 -5.72 15.02 -31.48
CA PRO A 484 -6.72 15.40 -30.48
C PRO A 484 -7.09 14.22 -29.56
N VAL A 485 -7.42 14.50 -28.29
CA VAL A 485 -7.89 13.46 -27.37
C VAL A 485 -9.28 13.01 -27.79
N THR A 486 -9.46 11.72 -28.04
CA THR A 486 -10.75 11.18 -28.47
C THR A 486 -11.27 10.14 -27.47
N VAL A 487 -12.55 9.81 -27.60
CA VAL A 487 -13.24 8.82 -26.76
C VAL A 487 -13.99 7.86 -27.66
N ASN A 488 -13.81 6.56 -27.43
CA ASN A 488 -14.59 5.50 -28.04
C ASN A 488 -16.03 5.53 -27.52
N ARG A 489 -16.95 6.00 -28.36
CA ARG A 489 -18.38 6.15 -28.01
C ARG A 489 -19.05 4.81 -27.74
N ALA A 490 -18.74 3.78 -28.52
CA ALA A 490 -19.37 2.47 -28.39
C ALA A 490 -19.00 1.85 -27.03
N ARG A 491 -17.71 1.89 -26.68
CA ARG A 491 -17.22 1.41 -25.38
C ARG A 491 -17.81 2.19 -24.21
N LEU A 492 -17.89 3.52 -24.32
CA LEU A 492 -18.49 4.36 -23.28
C LEU A 492 -19.98 4.03 -23.07
N GLN A 493 -20.73 3.80 -24.15
CA GLN A 493 -22.15 3.44 -24.07
C GLN A 493 -22.35 2.04 -23.48
N GLU A 494 -21.54 1.06 -23.88
CA GLU A 494 -21.53 -0.29 -23.32
C GLU A 494 -21.35 -0.27 -21.79
N LEU A 495 -20.33 0.45 -21.31
CA LEU A 495 -20.03 0.54 -19.87
C LEU A 495 -21.07 1.32 -19.07
N LYS A 496 -21.77 2.28 -19.70
CA LYS A 496 -22.93 2.96 -19.11
C LYS A 496 -24.12 2.01 -18.96
N ALA A 497 -24.38 1.18 -19.98
CA ALA A 497 -25.51 0.25 -19.99
C ALA A 497 -25.33 -0.95 -19.05
N ALA A 498 -24.10 -1.42 -18.82
CA ALA A 498 -23.79 -2.55 -17.94
C ALA A 498 -24.24 -2.35 -16.46
N ARG A 499 -24.70 -1.15 -16.08
CA ARG A 499 -25.34 -0.87 -14.79
C ARG A 499 -26.79 -1.35 -14.72
N GLU A 500 -27.54 -1.29 -15.82
CA GLU A 500 -28.99 -1.49 -15.82
C GLU A 500 -29.39 -2.97 -15.60
N SER A 501 -28.48 -3.92 -15.85
CA SER A 501 -28.74 -5.34 -15.69
C SER A 501 -28.50 -5.88 -14.27
N SER A 502 -27.72 -5.19 -13.43
CA SER A 502 -27.34 -5.64 -12.09
C SER A 502 -28.27 -5.14 -10.96
N ASP A 503 -29.22 -4.26 -11.26
CA ASP A 503 -30.21 -3.72 -10.31
C ASP A 503 -31.46 -4.61 -10.12
N ARG A 504 -31.44 -5.88 -10.54
CA ARG A 504 -32.46 -6.85 -10.07
C ARG A 504 -32.02 -7.34 -8.68
N PRO A 505 -32.73 -6.99 -7.60
CA PRO A 505 -32.42 -7.53 -6.29
C PRO A 505 -32.85 -9.00 -6.29
N ASP A 506 -31.90 -9.92 -6.21
CA ASP A 506 -32.19 -11.22 -5.62
C ASP A 506 -32.48 -10.97 -4.12
N GLU A 507 -33.69 -11.34 -3.71
CA GLU A 507 -34.28 -11.06 -2.41
C GLU A 507 -33.39 -11.55 -1.24
N LEU A 508 -32.98 -10.62 -0.39
CA LEU A 508 -32.63 -10.91 1.00
C LEU A 508 -33.88 -10.63 1.87
N PRO A 509 -34.23 -11.51 2.83
CA PRO A 509 -35.47 -11.37 3.58
C PRO A 509 -35.42 -10.18 4.56
N PRO A 510 -36.57 -9.57 4.88
CA PRO A 510 -36.63 -8.36 5.70
C PRO A 510 -36.30 -8.63 7.16
N VAL A 511 -35.40 -7.83 7.72
CA VAL A 511 -35.15 -7.74 9.16
C VAL A 511 -36.27 -6.91 9.79
N ASN A 512 -37.24 -7.58 10.41
CA ASN A 512 -38.21 -6.95 11.30
C ASN A 512 -37.58 -6.70 12.68
N GLY A 513 -37.74 -5.50 13.25
CA GLY A 513 -37.62 -5.34 14.70
C GLY A 513 -37.27 -3.95 15.26
N PHE A 514 -38.30 -3.10 15.39
CA PHE A 514 -38.56 -2.17 16.50
C PHE A 514 -37.40 -1.43 17.22
N ILE A 515 -37.38 -0.11 17.09
CA ILE A 515 -37.17 0.81 18.23
C ILE A 515 -38.19 1.95 18.13
N LYS A 516 -39.06 2.07 19.15
CA LYS A 516 -39.95 3.21 19.39
C LYS A 516 -39.15 4.31 20.09
N GLU A 517 -38.96 5.46 19.45
CA GLU A 517 -38.56 6.68 20.14
C GLU A 517 -39.78 7.55 20.47
N ARG A 518 -39.88 7.91 21.75
CA ARG A 518 -40.87 8.83 22.30
C ARG A 518 -40.43 10.27 22.00
N GLN A 519 -41.29 11.00 21.30
CA GLN A 519 -41.26 12.45 21.23
C GLN A 519 -41.84 13.06 22.51
N THR A 520 -41.13 14.01 23.11
CA THR A 520 -41.73 15.12 23.85
C THR A 520 -40.95 16.38 23.51
N GLY A 521 -41.64 17.34 22.87
CA GLY A 521 -41.09 18.62 22.47
C GLY A 521 -41.11 19.66 23.58
N VAL A 522 -40.31 20.70 23.39
CA VAL A 522 -40.51 22.04 24.00
C VAL A 522 -40.12 23.08 22.96
N GLU A 523 -40.98 24.09 22.85
CA GLU A 523 -40.99 25.15 21.84
C GLU A 523 -39.93 26.26 22.05
N LYS A 524 -39.77 27.00 20.95
CA LYS A 524 -38.92 28.16 20.68
C LYS A 524 -39.05 29.32 21.68
N SER A 525 -37.98 30.10 21.80
CA SER A 525 -38.11 31.56 21.78
C SER A 525 -36.90 32.23 21.12
N SER A 526 -37.20 33.32 20.42
CA SER A 526 -36.34 34.11 19.57
C SER A 526 -35.77 35.32 20.32
N SER A 527 -34.59 35.80 19.92
CA SER A 527 -34.32 37.24 19.91
C SER A 527 -33.17 37.57 18.94
N LYS A 528 -33.42 38.61 18.13
CA LYS A 528 -32.47 39.24 17.22
C LYS A 528 -31.55 40.18 18.00
N ALA A 529 -30.29 40.28 17.59
CA ALA A 529 -29.51 41.51 17.73
C ALA A 529 -28.54 41.64 16.54
N SER A 530 -28.64 42.79 15.89
CA SER A 530 -27.88 43.32 14.75
C SER A 530 -26.53 43.92 15.18
N GLN A 531 -25.54 43.90 14.29
CA GLN A 531 -24.42 44.86 14.08
C GLN A 531 -23.20 44.10 13.49
N GLN A 532 -22.36 44.61 12.61
CA GLN A 532 -22.29 45.78 11.74
C GLN A 532 -21.21 45.42 10.70
N GLU A 533 -21.38 45.86 9.46
CA GLU A 533 -20.32 45.77 8.44
C GLU A 533 -19.14 46.69 8.82
N PHE A 534 -17.92 46.19 8.66
CA PHE A 534 -16.76 47.00 8.32
C PHE A 534 -15.97 46.26 7.23
N GLY A 535 -15.88 46.88 6.06
CA GLY A 535 -14.99 46.44 5.01
C GLY A 535 -13.54 46.63 5.42
N HIS A 536 -12.69 45.66 5.08
CA HIS A 536 -11.29 45.94 4.80
C HIS A 536 -10.73 44.98 3.76
N VAL A 537 -10.15 45.61 2.74
CA VAL A 537 -9.30 45.11 1.65
C VAL A 537 -8.37 44.00 2.13
N GLY A 538 -8.36 42.88 1.40
CA GLY A 538 -7.64 41.67 1.80
C GLY A 538 -6.11 41.75 1.72
N PRO A 539 -5.40 40.84 2.40
CA PRO A 539 -4.01 40.53 2.08
C PRO A 539 -3.96 39.29 1.18
N SER A 540 -3.29 39.43 0.04
CA SER A 540 -2.73 38.31 -0.71
C SER A 540 -1.98 37.41 0.26
N HIS A 541 -2.43 36.16 0.43
CA HIS A 541 -1.69 35.16 1.21
C HIS A 541 -0.45 34.75 0.39
N GLY A 542 0.57 35.60 0.43
CA GLY A 542 1.87 35.32 -0.13
C GLY A 542 2.43 34.08 0.54
N LYS A 543 2.75 33.06 -0.24
CA LYS A 543 3.50 31.91 0.26
C LYS A 543 4.88 32.42 0.70
N THR A 544 5.27 32.12 1.94
CA THR A 544 6.59 32.49 2.46
C THR A 544 7.51 31.28 2.33
N LEU A 545 8.65 31.46 1.67
CA LEU A 545 9.73 30.48 1.65
C LEU A 545 10.46 30.55 3.00
N THR A 546 10.47 29.46 3.77
CA THR A 546 11.11 29.44 5.09
C THR A 546 12.60 29.09 4.98
N ASN A 547 12.94 28.06 4.19
CA ASN A 547 14.29 27.52 4.08
C ASN A 547 14.52 26.92 2.70
N ILE A 548 15.77 26.95 2.22
CA ILE A 548 16.22 26.25 1.01
C ILE A 548 17.25 25.21 1.43
N TYR A 549 17.12 23.99 0.91
CA TYR A 549 18.06 22.90 1.17
C TYR A 549 18.73 22.47 -0.13
N VAL A 550 20.02 22.75 -0.25
CA VAL A 550 20.86 22.33 -1.36
C VAL A 550 21.56 21.02 -0.99
N TYR A 551 21.73 20.11 -1.93
CA TYR A 551 22.47 18.86 -1.72
C TYR A 551 23.65 18.76 -2.69
N PRO A 552 24.77 19.45 -2.42
CA PRO A 552 25.89 19.51 -3.35
C PRO A 552 26.41 18.11 -3.71
N VAL A 553 26.62 17.27 -2.69
CA VAL A 553 27.07 15.89 -2.87
C VAL A 553 25.89 14.94 -2.72
N LYS A 554 25.68 14.09 -3.73
CA LYS A 554 24.65 13.06 -3.71
C LYS A 554 24.79 12.18 -2.46
N SER A 555 23.64 11.91 -1.82
CA SER A 555 23.55 11.06 -0.63
C SER A 555 24.23 11.60 0.65
N CYS A 556 24.75 12.82 0.64
CA CYS A 556 25.23 13.51 1.85
C CYS A 556 24.15 14.38 2.50
N ALA A 557 24.46 15.01 3.65
CA ALA A 557 23.54 15.91 4.35
C ALA A 557 23.17 17.14 3.51
N ALA A 558 22.03 17.75 3.85
CA ALA A 558 21.59 18.99 3.24
C ALA A 558 22.44 20.19 3.71
N PHE A 559 22.69 21.10 2.78
CA PHE A 559 23.22 22.43 3.03
C PHE A 559 22.06 23.43 3.05
N GLU A 560 21.72 23.93 4.24
CA GLU A 560 20.61 24.85 4.45
C GLU A 560 21.03 26.30 4.21
N VAL A 561 20.22 27.03 3.43
CA VAL A 561 20.44 28.44 3.07
C VAL A 561 19.11 29.20 3.04
N HIS A 562 19.16 30.53 3.17
CA HIS A 562 17.97 31.40 3.13
C HIS A 562 17.70 31.96 1.74
N ASP A 563 18.75 32.13 0.93
CA ASP A 563 18.69 32.52 -0.48
C ASP A 563 19.75 31.71 -1.24
N TRP A 564 19.52 31.45 -2.53
CA TRP A 564 20.48 30.73 -3.36
C TRP A 564 20.33 31.03 -4.85
N PRO A 565 21.44 31.10 -5.63
CA PRO A 565 21.36 31.30 -7.08
C PRO A 565 20.69 30.13 -7.80
N VAL A 566 19.94 30.43 -8.86
CA VAL A 566 19.37 29.44 -9.79
C VAL A 566 20.19 29.47 -11.08
N GLY A 567 20.80 28.35 -11.43
CA GLY A 567 21.47 28.12 -12.71
C GLY A 567 20.61 27.35 -13.72
N PRO A 568 21.17 26.98 -14.88
CA PRO A 568 20.44 26.30 -15.96
C PRO A 568 19.86 24.92 -15.60
N LEU A 569 20.33 24.30 -14.51
CA LEU A 569 19.91 22.97 -14.05
C LEU A 569 19.12 23.02 -12.73
N GLY A 570 18.72 24.20 -12.26
CA GLY A 570 18.07 24.40 -10.96
C GLY A 570 18.95 25.18 -9.98
N LEU A 571 18.85 24.88 -8.68
CA LEU A 571 19.70 25.52 -7.66
C LEU A 571 21.19 25.29 -8.00
N LEU A 572 21.98 26.36 -8.05
CA LEU A 572 23.37 26.30 -8.47
C LEU A 572 24.14 25.31 -7.57
N TYR A 573 24.93 24.41 -8.17
CA TYR A 573 25.69 23.37 -7.45
C TYR A 573 24.87 22.29 -6.74
N ASP A 574 23.54 22.25 -6.89
CA ASP A 574 22.75 21.12 -6.38
C ASP A 574 23.06 19.85 -7.18
N ARG A 575 23.30 18.74 -6.46
CA ARG A 575 23.65 17.43 -7.03
C ARG A 575 24.87 17.45 -7.98
N GLY A 576 25.78 18.39 -7.82
CA GLY A 576 26.98 18.52 -8.66
C GLY A 576 28.03 17.41 -8.46
N TRP A 577 28.04 16.76 -7.30
CA TRP A 577 29.03 15.75 -6.93
C TRP A 577 28.40 14.43 -6.49
N MET A 578 29.18 13.36 -6.54
CA MET A 578 28.84 12.08 -5.95
C MET A 578 30.09 11.35 -5.44
N VAL A 579 29.90 10.51 -4.43
CA VAL A 579 30.95 9.62 -3.92
C VAL A 579 30.86 8.28 -4.65
N VAL A 580 31.97 7.80 -5.18
CA VAL A 580 32.11 6.47 -5.79
C VAL A 580 33.07 5.61 -5.00
N ASN A 581 32.89 4.29 -5.03
CA ASN A 581 33.85 3.35 -4.45
C ASN A 581 35.06 3.11 -5.38
N GLY A 582 36.01 2.29 -4.93
CA GLY A 582 37.20 1.92 -5.70
C GLY A 582 36.93 1.28 -7.08
N ASN A 583 35.70 0.82 -7.34
CA ASN A 583 35.28 0.27 -8.62
C ASN A 583 34.53 1.31 -9.49
N GLY A 584 34.47 2.58 -9.07
CA GLY A 584 33.76 3.65 -9.77
C GLY A 584 32.24 3.62 -9.61
N VAL A 585 31.71 2.80 -8.70
CA VAL A 585 30.25 2.69 -8.47
C VAL A 585 29.79 3.73 -7.46
N CYS A 586 28.77 4.52 -7.81
CA CYS A 586 28.17 5.51 -6.92
C CYS A 586 27.65 4.86 -5.63
N LEU A 587 28.07 5.41 -4.49
CA LEU A 587 27.55 5.05 -3.19
C LEU A 587 26.20 5.72 -2.94
N SER A 588 25.37 5.09 -2.11
CA SER A 588 24.06 5.61 -1.69
C SER A 588 23.85 5.34 -0.20
N GLN A 589 23.02 6.13 0.46
CA GLN A 589 22.72 5.94 1.90
C GLN A 589 22.16 4.56 2.25
N LYS A 590 21.53 3.85 1.29
CA LYS A 590 21.05 2.47 1.49
C LYS A 590 22.20 1.47 1.67
N ARG A 591 23.35 1.72 1.03
CA ARG A 591 24.53 0.85 1.08
C ARG A 591 25.59 1.35 2.06
N GLU A 592 25.70 2.67 2.23
CA GLU A 592 26.63 3.32 3.15
C GLU A 592 25.92 4.49 3.83
N SER A 593 25.37 4.23 5.01
CA SER A 593 24.55 5.22 5.75
C SER A 593 25.38 6.38 6.28
N ARG A 594 26.69 6.20 6.53
CA ARG A 594 27.56 7.27 7.05
C ARG A 594 27.70 8.45 6.11
N LEU A 595 27.35 8.32 4.83
CA LEU A 595 27.28 9.45 3.91
C LEU A 595 26.40 10.58 4.46
N CYS A 596 25.33 10.29 5.21
CA CYS A 596 24.46 11.31 5.79
C CYS A 596 25.15 12.16 6.89
N LEU A 597 26.30 11.71 7.40
CA LEU A 597 27.09 12.42 8.40
C LEU A 597 28.07 13.41 7.76
N ILE A 598 28.31 13.30 6.45
CA ILE A 598 29.11 14.26 5.69
C ILE A 598 28.22 15.46 5.40
N ARG A 599 28.66 16.64 5.81
CA ARG A 599 28.00 17.94 5.66
C ARG A 599 28.73 18.77 4.60
N PRO A 600 28.23 18.79 3.36
CA PRO A 600 28.78 19.64 2.33
C PRO A 600 28.34 21.09 2.54
N GLN A 601 29.22 22.06 2.28
CA GLN A 601 28.90 23.49 2.30
C GLN A 601 29.52 24.16 1.08
N VAL A 602 28.69 24.80 0.26
CA VAL A 602 29.16 25.55 -0.91
C VAL A 602 29.43 26.99 -0.50
N HIS A 603 30.65 27.46 -0.76
CA HIS A 603 31.06 28.83 -0.48
C HIS A 603 31.43 29.54 -1.79
N LEU A 604 30.46 30.27 -2.35
CA LEU A 604 30.58 30.98 -3.62
C LEU A 604 31.71 32.03 -3.63
N PRO A 605 31.91 32.88 -2.60
CA PRO A 605 32.93 33.92 -2.64
C PRO A 605 34.36 33.38 -2.75
N SER A 606 34.63 32.20 -2.18
CA SER A 606 35.95 31.57 -2.28
C SER A 606 36.03 30.49 -3.35
N ASN A 607 34.98 30.31 -4.15
CA ASN A 607 34.86 29.26 -5.16
C ASN A 607 35.19 27.84 -4.63
N LYS A 608 34.71 27.48 -3.43
CA LYS A 608 35.04 26.18 -2.77
C LYS A 608 33.81 25.44 -2.24
N LEU A 609 33.85 24.11 -2.34
CA LEU A 609 33.00 23.15 -1.64
C LEU A 609 33.76 22.63 -0.42
N PHE A 610 33.23 22.83 0.77
CA PHE A 610 33.77 22.25 2.00
C PHE A 610 33.04 20.96 2.34
N LEU A 611 33.76 19.93 2.78
CA LEU A 611 33.18 18.71 3.33
C LEU A 611 33.58 18.58 4.80
N GLN A 612 32.59 18.35 5.66
CA GLN A 612 32.77 18.23 7.10
C GLN A 612 32.14 16.95 7.61
N ALA A 613 32.76 16.31 8.60
CA ALA A 613 32.18 15.20 9.35
C ALA A 613 32.72 15.20 10.78
N SER A 614 31.94 14.69 11.73
CA SER A 614 32.37 14.63 13.14
C SER A 614 33.63 13.78 13.29
N GLY A 615 34.67 14.35 13.91
CA GLY A 615 35.96 13.68 14.12
C GLY A 615 36.92 13.74 12.93
N MET A 616 36.61 14.52 11.89
CA MET A 616 37.47 14.73 10.72
C MET A 616 37.78 16.22 10.55
N ASP A 617 38.98 16.54 10.07
CA ASP A 617 39.31 17.90 9.64
C ASP A 617 38.48 18.30 8.41
N THR A 618 38.19 19.59 8.24
CA THR A 618 37.43 20.07 7.07
C THR A 618 38.33 20.06 5.83
N ILE A 619 37.85 19.47 4.73
CA ILE A 619 38.52 19.51 3.43
C ILE A 619 37.79 20.47 2.48
N SER A 620 38.55 21.11 1.57
CA SER A 620 38.00 21.99 0.54
C SER A 620 38.29 21.47 -0.86
N VAL A 621 37.28 21.49 -1.74
CA VAL A 621 37.37 21.13 -3.15
C VAL A 621 36.98 22.35 -4.00
N PRO A 622 37.71 22.73 -5.06
CA PRO A 622 37.33 23.84 -5.93
C PRO A 622 35.94 23.64 -6.57
N LEU A 623 35.14 24.71 -6.63
CA LEU A 623 33.84 24.70 -7.32
C LEU A 623 33.97 24.87 -8.83
N GLU A 624 35.09 25.35 -9.36
CA GLU A 624 35.41 25.41 -10.79
C GLU A 624 36.91 25.17 -10.94
N ASP A 625 37.32 24.46 -11.98
CA ASP A 625 38.73 24.24 -12.27
C ASP A 625 39.28 25.43 -13.07
N ASP A 626 40.45 25.95 -12.69
CA ASP A 626 41.19 26.90 -13.52
C ASP A 626 41.60 26.19 -14.82
N VAL A 627 41.17 26.75 -15.95
CA VAL A 627 41.39 26.24 -17.33
C VAL A 627 42.89 26.22 -17.74
N SER A 628 43.81 26.45 -16.81
CA SER A 628 45.26 26.55 -17.04
C SER A 628 46.08 25.32 -16.64
N PHE A 629 45.48 24.26 -16.07
CA PHE A 629 46.18 23.02 -15.67
C PHE A 629 45.61 21.76 -16.33
N HIS A 630 45.47 21.76 -17.66
CA HIS A 630 45.15 20.53 -18.38
C HIS A 630 46.41 19.70 -18.65
N THR A 631 46.79 18.84 -17.69
CA THR A 631 47.66 17.67 -17.99
C THR A 631 47.61 16.49 -17.02
N SER A 632 46.76 16.46 -15.97
CA SER A 632 46.71 15.30 -15.05
C SER A 632 45.33 14.87 -14.49
N SER A 633 44.23 15.56 -14.78
CA SER A 633 42.89 15.13 -14.35
C SER A 633 42.43 13.91 -15.17
N GLN A 634 42.46 12.71 -14.60
CA GLN A 634 41.94 11.50 -15.25
C GLN A 634 40.43 11.64 -15.50
N MET A 635 40.04 11.73 -16.77
CA MET A 635 38.64 11.59 -17.17
C MET A 635 38.16 10.17 -16.84
N CYS A 636 37.13 10.04 -16.00
CA CYS A 636 36.54 8.76 -15.67
C CYS A 636 35.08 8.67 -16.16
N HIS A 637 34.77 7.57 -16.85
CA HIS A 637 33.39 7.22 -17.20
C HIS A 637 32.74 6.52 -16.01
N SER A 638 31.79 7.19 -15.35
CA SER A 638 31.01 6.59 -14.27
C SER A 638 29.60 6.23 -14.74
N LYS A 639 29.02 5.18 -14.15
CA LYS A 639 27.64 4.75 -14.42
C LYS A 639 26.69 5.45 -13.45
N VAL A 640 25.83 6.31 -13.98
CA VAL A 640 24.76 6.98 -13.22
C VAL A 640 23.42 6.46 -13.73
N CYS A 641 22.70 5.68 -12.91
CA CYS A 641 21.39 5.13 -13.27
C CYS A 641 21.35 4.35 -14.61
N GLY A 642 22.45 3.67 -14.97
CA GLY A 642 22.58 2.90 -16.22
C GLY A 642 23.24 3.67 -17.37
N ASP A 643 23.24 5.00 -17.33
CA ASP A 643 23.87 5.85 -18.34
C ASP A 643 25.36 6.08 -18.03
N ARG A 644 26.21 6.12 -19.07
CA ARG A 644 27.61 6.55 -18.96
C ARG A 644 27.66 8.08 -18.95
N VAL A 645 28.12 8.67 -17.85
CA VAL A 645 28.27 10.14 -17.72
C VAL A 645 29.75 10.48 -17.63
N GLU A 646 30.18 11.51 -18.35
CA GLU A 646 31.52 12.08 -18.19
C GLU A 646 31.62 12.81 -16.85
N THR A 647 32.58 12.40 -16.03
CA THR A 647 32.79 12.95 -14.69
C THR A 647 34.25 13.31 -14.48
N PHE A 648 34.49 14.34 -13.66
CA PHE A 648 35.81 14.75 -13.23
C PHE A 648 36.10 14.22 -11.84
N ASP A 649 37.32 13.73 -11.64
CA ASP A 649 37.84 13.36 -10.34
C ASP A 649 38.24 14.61 -9.55
N CYS A 650 37.78 14.74 -8.30
CA CYS A 650 38.09 15.89 -7.45
C CYS A 650 39.41 15.78 -6.69
N GLY A 651 40.27 14.83 -7.06
CA GLY A 651 41.65 14.73 -6.58
C GLY A 651 41.86 13.77 -5.40
N ASP A 652 43.11 13.43 -5.17
CA ASP A 652 43.51 12.40 -4.19
C ASP A 652 43.27 12.82 -2.74
N GLU A 653 43.27 14.12 -2.44
CA GLU A 653 43.00 14.64 -1.10
C GLU A 653 41.54 14.36 -0.69
N ALA A 654 40.59 14.65 -1.60
CA ALA A 654 39.17 14.33 -1.40
C ALA A 654 38.93 12.83 -1.32
N ALA A 655 39.64 12.05 -2.14
CA ALA A 655 39.59 10.59 -2.11
C ALA A 655 40.09 10.03 -0.76
N ALA A 656 41.23 10.52 -0.26
CA ALA A 656 41.81 10.09 1.02
C ALA A 656 40.87 10.43 2.19
N TRP A 657 40.33 11.65 2.21
CA TRP A 657 39.40 12.09 3.24
C TRP A 657 38.13 11.22 3.30
N LEU A 658 37.52 10.98 2.15
CA LEU A 658 36.33 10.13 2.04
C LEU A 658 36.64 8.68 2.39
N SER A 659 37.78 8.16 1.93
CA SER A 659 38.17 6.78 2.18
C SER A 659 38.44 6.53 3.66
N LEU A 660 39.06 7.50 4.35
CA LEU A 660 39.30 7.44 5.78
C LEU A 660 37.98 7.45 6.55
N PHE A 661 37.08 8.39 6.24
CA PHE A 661 35.80 8.51 6.94
C PHE A 661 34.88 7.30 6.71
N LEU A 662 34.83 6.80 5.46
CA LEU A 662 33.97 5.68 5.06
C LEU A 662 34.66 4.32 5.22
N GLY A 663 35.90 4.25 5.68
CA GLY A 663 36.62 2.98 5.91
C GLY A 663 36.72 2.06 4.69
N GLN A 664 36.58 2.60 3.47
CA GLN A 664 36.67 1.87 2.21
C GLN A 664 37.18 2.81 1.11
N PRO A 665 37.90 2.32 0.08
CA PRO A 665 38.37 3.16 -1.01
C PRO A 665 37.23 3.91 -1.70
N CYS A 666 37.27 5.24 -1.64
CA CYS A 666 36.27 6.15 -2.18
C CYS A 666 36.92 7.30 -2.93
N ARG A 667 36.24 7.81 -3.95
CA ARG A 667 36.62 9.05 -4.66
C ARG A 667 35.41 9.97 -4.79
N LEU A 668 35.66 11.28 -4.75
CA LEU A 668 34.65 12.28 -5.07
C LEU A 668 34.73 12.58 -6.55
N ILE A 669 33.61 12.46 -7.25
CA ILE A 669 33.53 12.83 -8.66
C ILE A 669 32.46 13.90 -8.87
N ARG A 670 32.69 14.74 -9.88
CA ARG A 670 31.83 15.86 -10.26
C ARG A 670 31.29 15.69 -11.67
N GLN A 671 30.05 16.09 -11.88
CA GLN A 671 29.47 16.15 -13.22
C GLN A 671 30.04 17.33 -14.03
N ARG A 672 30.37 17.11 -15.31
CA ARG A 672 30.86 18.17 -16.21
C ARG A 672 29.82 19.28 -16.42
N PRO A 673 30.18 20.56 -16.25
CA PRO A 673 29.34 21.68 -16.66
C PRO A 673 29.22 21.69 -18.19
N GLY A 674 28.00 21.60 -18.74
CA GLY A 674 27.75 21.70 -20.18
C GLY A 674 27.09 20.48 -20.84
N LEU A 675 26.87 19.38 -20.12
CA LEU A 675 26.00 18.30 -20.61
C LEU A 675 24.53 18.69 -20.42
N THR A 676 23.94 19.33 -21.42
CA THR A 676 22.52 19.14 -21.70
C THR A 676 22.34 17.63 -21.90
N ARG A 677 21.45 17.00 -21.11
CA ARG A 677 20.92 15.68 -21.50
C ARG A 677 20.34 15.88 -22.90
N GLU A 678 20.92 15.26 -23.92
CA GLU A 678 20.28 15.22 -25.22
C GLU A 678 18.93 14.54 -25.02
N MET A 679 17.84 15.31 -25.07
CA MET A 679 16.58 14.75 -25.52
C MET A 679 16.90 14.08 -26.84
N LYS A 680 16.66 12.76 -26.95
CA LYS A 680 16.68 12.06 -28.23
C LYS A 680 15.92 12.92 -29.24
N LYS A 681 16.65 13.59 -30.14
CA LYS A 681 16.06 14.29 -31.26
C LYS A 681 15.25 13.23 -32.02
N ARG A 682 13.96 13.50 -32.22
CA ARG A 682 13.18 12.77 -33.22
C ARG A 682 13.99 12.84 -34.51
N SER A 683 14.27 11.68 -35.09
CA SER A 683 14.68 11.59 -36.48
C SER A 683 13.54 12.17 -37.31
N ASP A 684 13.75 13.38 -37.83
CA ASP A 684 13.01 13.89 -38.97
C ASP A 684 13.38 12.99 -40.16
N GLU A 685 12.57 11.97 -40.41
CA GLU A 685 12.48 11.32 -41.72
C GLU A 685 11.09 11.60 -42.29
N GLY A 686 11.04 12.57 -43.19
CA GLY A 686 10.35 12.48 -44.48
C GLY A 686 8.81 12.38 -44.51
N VAL A 687 8.20 13.56 -44.76
CA VAL A 687 6.88 13.83 -45.35
C VAL A 687 5.65 13.66 -44.47
#